data_AF-A0A350X973-F1
#
_entry.id   AF-A0A350X973-F1
#
_cell.length_a   1.000
_cell.length_b   1.000
_cell.length_c   1.000
_cell.angle_alpha   90.00
_cell.angle_beta   90.00
_cell.angle_gamma   90.00
#
_symmetry.space_group_name_H-M   'P 1'
#
loop_
_entity.id
_entity.type
_entity.pdbx_description
1 polymer ?
#
loop_
_entity_poly.entity_id
_entity_poly.type
_entity_poly.pdbx_seq_one_letter_code
_entity_poly.pdbx_strand_id
1 'polypeptide(L)'
;MESDILIVGGGIIGLSLAVEMRLRGSTVTVISRDSQQAATMAAAGMLAPQAEGLPAGAMLDLALSSRALYPEWTRKLEELSGLSSGYWPCGILAPVYEQKIPVGAGFTHNHTTKTDNLTKPAPQGSGIWLDKEAIHQCQSGLGTDVIGGWWFPEDGQVDSRALARTLRAAAEALGVRIKEGVTVEGIQQQQRIARAVQTSAGEFSASHYVLAAGAWSNELWPLPVYPKKGQMLSVRVPPGVHPPLRRVLFGEQTYIVPRRDGQIVIGATSEDVGFTPQNTPAGIQALLANAIRLYPALKDFPIQELWWGFRPATPDEMPILGASPIQNLTFATGHYRNGILLAPITAKLLADYILQQKSDPLLDNFHYSRFYKPADSANGKLAVYPGAKISTSSVTEPMQVLDRTSEIVSDRPLTIAGKTFNSRLMTGTGKYRNIEEMQQSIAASACQIVTVAVRRVQSNAPGHEGLAEALDWTKIWMLPNTAGCKTAEEAIRVARLGREMAKLLGQEDNNFVKLEVIPDAKYLLPDPIGTLQAAEQLVKEGFAVLPYINADPMLAKRLEEVGCATVMPLGSPIGSGQGLKTVANLEIIIENARIPVVVDAGIGTPSEAAQAMELGADALLINTAIAQAKNPPAMARAMNLAAEAGRLAYLAGRIPVKSKASASSPLTGTITGAPA
;
A
#
# COMPACT_ATOMS: atom_id res chain seq x y z
N MET A 1 -8.78 32.73 26.22
CA MET A 1 -9.01 32.30 24.82
C MET A 1 -8.84 30.80 24.75
N GLU A 2 -9.97 30.09 24.59
CA GLU A 2 -10.01 28.65 24.28
C GLU A 2 -9.15 28.32 23.07
N SER A 3 -8.57 27.12 23.03
CA SER A 3 -7.87 26.63 21.83
C SER A 3 -8.88 25.99 20.89
N ASP A 4 -8.64 26.05 19.59
CA ASP A 4 -9.39 25.22 18.64
C ASP A 4 -9.07 23.74 18.89
N ILE A 5 -7.79 23.43 19.15
CA ILE A 5 -7.30 22.07 19.31
C ILE A 5 -6.46 21.90 20.58
N LEU A 6 -6.76 20.87 21.37
CA LEU A 6 -5.94 20.40 22.49
C LEU A 6 -5.35 19.01 22.18
N ILE A 7 -4.03 18.91 22.18
CA ILE A 7 -3.30 17.65 21.97
C ILE A 7 -2.75 17.15 23.30
N VAL A 8 -3.12 15.93 23.67
CA VAL A 8 -2.62 15.21 24.85
C VAL A 8 -1.41 14.37 24.46
N GLY A 9 -0.22 14.83 24.81
CA GLY A 9 1.06 14.17 24.55
C GLY A 9 2.02 15.03 23.71
N GLY A 10 3.18 15.34 24.28
CA GLY A 10 4.24 16.15 23.65
C GLY A 10 5.33 15.34 22.94
N GLY A 11 5.07 14.08 22.59
CA GLY A 11 6.00 13.27 21.80
C GLY A 11 6.02 13.68 20.32
N ILE A 12 6.81 12.94 19.52
CA ILE A 12 6.97 13.23 18.08
C ILE A 12 5.63 13.36 17.34
N ILE A 13 4.66 12.48 17.62
CA ILE A 13 3.35 12.47 16.95
C ILE A 13 2.55 13.73 17.30
N GLY A 14 2.44 14.04 18.60
CA GLY A 14 1.69 15.20 19.07
C GLY A 14 2.29 16.53 18.60
N LEU A 15 3.61 16.69 18.66
CA LEU A 15 4.28 17.89 18.15
C LEU A 15 4.17 18.03 16.63
N SER A 16 4.26 16.93 15.89
CA SER A 16 4.09 16.96 14.42
C SER A 16 2.68 17.41 14.03
N LEU A 17 1.64 16.89 14.71
CA LEU A 17 0.26 17.34 14.55
C LEU A 17 0.10 18.81 14.91
N ALA A 18 0.72 19.26 16.00
CA ALA A 18 0.61 20.65 16.45
C ALA A 18 1.17 21.63 15.41
N VAL A 19 2.36 21.33 14.86
CA VAL A 19 2.97 22.12 13.79
C VAL A 19 2.09 22.12 12.55
N GLU A 20 1.65 20.94 12.08
CA GLU A 20 0.84 20.81 10.88
C GLU A 20 -0.50 21.56 10.98
N MET A 21 -1.20 21.45 12.11
CA MET A 21 -2.45 22.16 12.37
C MET A 21 -2.24 23.67 12.48
N ARG A 22 -1.15 24.09 13.12
CA ARG A 22 -0.84 25.52 13.28
C ARG A 22 -0.52 26.19 11.95
N LEU A 23 0.19 25.49 11.06
CA LEU A 23 0.46 25.94 9.68
C LEU A 23 -0.82 26.10 8.85
N ARG A 24 -1.90 25.44 9.25
CA ARG A 24 -3.23 25.51 8.60
C ARG A 24 -4.19 26.48 9.30
N GLY A 25 -3.68 27.29 10.23
CA GLY A 25 -4.41 28.42 10.83
C GLY A 25 -5.04 28.14 12.19
N SER A 26 -5.02 26.92 12.71
CA SER A 26 -5.62 26.60 14.01
C SER A 26 -4.82 27.16 15.18
N THR A 27 -5.49 27.43 16.30
CA THR A 27 -4.86 27.64 17.61
C THR A 27 -4.70 26.30 18.32
N VAL A 28 -3.48 25.96 18.70
CA VAL A 28 -3.15 24.64 19.25
C VAL A 28 -2.50 24.77 20.63
N THR A 29 -2.96 23.95 21.56
CA THR A 29 -2.28 23.70 22.84
C THR A 29 -1.85 22.24 22.92
N VAL A 30 -0.61 22.00 23.34
CA VAL A 30 -0.07 20.67 23.61
C VAL A 30 0.16 20.57 25.12
N ILE A 31 -0.45 19.58 25.75
CA ILE A 31 -0.21 19.25 27.17
C ILE A 31 0.63 17.98 27.25
N SER A 32 1.64 17.99 28.11
CA SER A 32 2.61 16.91 28.28
C SER A 32 2.95 16.77 29.76
N ARG A 33 2.90 15.54 30.26
CA ARG A 33 3.32 15.22 31.63
C ARG A 33 4.83 15.34 31.77
N ASP A 34 5.56 14.63 30.92
CA ASP A 34 7.02 14.58 30.92
C ASP A 34 7.52 14.19 29.52
N SER A 35 8.15 15.13 28.83
CA SER A 35 8.73 14.91 27.50
C SER A 35 9.90 13.91 27.50
N GLN A 36 10.59 13.71 28.63
CA GLN A 36 11.71 12.76 28.73
C GLN A 36 11.24 11.30 28.73
N GLN A 37 9.99 11.05 29.14
CA GLN A 37 9.39 9.71 29.12
C GLN A 37 8.91 9.30 27.73
N ALA A 38 8.84 10.23 26.77
CA ALA A 38 8.38 9.91 25.42
C ALA A 38 9.30 8.90 24.74
N ALA A 39 8.71 7.90 24.06
CA ALA A 39 9.44 6.93 23.24
C ALA A 39 10.36 7.60 22.20
N THR A 40 10.02 8.83 21.79
CA THR A 40 10.83 9.69 20.92
C THR A 40 12.26 9.85 21.42
N MET A 41 12.47 10.04 22.72
CA MET A 41 13.81 10.27 23.30
C MET A 41 14.68 9.02 23.30
N ALA A 42 14.04 7.84 23.24
CA ALA A 42 14.72 6.56 23.23
C ALA A 42 14.98 6.00 21.82
N ALA A 43 14.18 6.40 20.83
CA ALA A 43 14.21 5.84 19.48
C ALA A 43 15.56 6.07 18.77
N ALA A 44 15.98 5.12 17.94
CA ALA A 44 17.18 5.28 17.10
C ALA A 44 16.97 6.20 15.89
N GLY A 45 15.72 6.41 15.48
CA GLY A 45 15.37 7.28 14.35
C GLY A 45 15.69 6.68 12.98
N MET A 46 15.65 5.35 12.83
CA MET A 46 15.70 4.72 11.51
C MET A 46 14.42 5.00 10.71
N LEU A 47 14.58 5.23 9.41
CA LEU A 47 13.51 5.46 8.44
C LEU A 47 13.53 4.28 7.47
N ALA A 48 13.06 3.14 7.95
CA ALA A 48 13.45 1.83 7.46
C ALA A 48 12.29 0.87 7.08
N PRO A 49 11.27 1.31 6.31
CA PRO A 49 10.15 0.44 5.97
C PRO A 49 10.58 -0.88 5.32
N GLN A 50 11.56 -0.82 4.40
CA GLN A 50 12.04 -2.00 3.69
C GLN A 50 13.06 -2.81 4.52
N ALA A 51 14.03 -2.15 5.17
CA ALA A 51 15.04 -2.89 5.95
C ALA A 51 14.45 -3.62 7.17
N GLU A 52 13.40 -3.06 7.79
CA GLU A 52 12.64 -3.73 8.86
C GLU A 52 11.72 -4.85 8.32
N GLY A 53 11.51 -4.92 7.00
CA GLY A 53 10.74 -5.98 6.36
C GLY A 53 9.24 -5.88 6.61
N LEU A 54 8.68 -4.66 6.62
CA LEU A 54 7.23 -4.48 6.76
C LEU A 54 6.50 -5.23 5.63
N PRO A 55 5.46 -6.03 5.95
CA PRO A 55 4.74 -6.82 4.96
C PRO A 55 3.95 -5.92 4.01
N ALA A 56 3.73 -6.40 2.78
CA ALA A 56 2.86 -5.70 1.83
C ALA A 56 1.47 -5.46 2.43
N GLY A 57 0.96 -4.24 2.27
CA GLY A 57 -0.33 -3.80 2.83
C GLY A 57 -0.26 -2.39 3.41
N ALA A 58 -1.33 -1.99 4.10
CA ALA A 58 -1.55 -0.61 4.54
C ALA A 58 -0.40 -0.02 5.39
N MET A 59 0.23 -0.83 6.25
CA MET A 59 1.34 -0.37 7.09
C MET A 59 2.58 -0.01 6.26
N LEU A 60 2.94 -0.83 5.27
CA LEU A 60 4.04 -0.53 4.35
C LEU A 60 3.71 0.68 3.49
N ASP A 61 2.48 0.78 2.97
CA ASP A 61 2.03 1.92 2.15
C ASP A 61 2.10 3.24 2.94
N LEU A 62 1.63 3.23 4.19
CA LEU A 62 1.72 4.37 5.10
C LEU A 62 3.18 4.75 5.37
N ALA A 63 4.04 3.77 5.62
CA ALA A 63 5.45 3.97 5.92
C ALA A 63 6.25 4.51 4.73
N LEU A 64 6.02 3.97 3.52
CA LEU A 64 6.62 4.46 2.28
C LEU A 64 6.18 5.89 1.96
N SER A 65 4.88 6.17 2.10
CA SER A 65 4.32 7.52 1.94
C SER A 65 4.95 8.50 2.92
N SER A 66 5.11 8.09 4.19
CA SER A 66 5.75 8.93 5.21
C SER A 66 7.22 9.20 4.91
N ARG A 67 7.99 8.17 4.51
CA ARG A 67 9.40 8.31 4.14
C ARG A 67 9.58 9.29 2.98
N ALA A 68 8.68 9.29 2.00
CA ALA A 68 8.72 10.23 0.88
C ALA A 68 8.54 11.70 1.31
N LEU A 69 7.88 11.96 2.44
CA LEU A 69 7.68 13.32 2.98
C LEU A 69 8.91 13.85 3.74
N TYR A 70 9.82 12.98 4.18
CA TYR A 70 10.90 13.35 5.10
C TYR A 70 11.83 14.47 4.62
N PRO A 71 12.33 14.46 3.36
CA PRO A 71 13.24 15.51 2.89
C PRO A 71 12.63 16.91 3.02
N GLU A 72 11.40 17.07 2.57
CA GLU A 72 10.70 18.35 2.60
C GLU A 72 10.23 18.72 4.00
N TRP A 73 9.71 17.74 4.74
CA TRP A 73 9.22 17.93 6.09
C TRP A 73 10.32 18.40 7.04
N THR A 74 11.48 17.75 7.00
CA THR A 74 12.63 18.14 7.84
C THR A 74 13.17 19.50 7.44
N ARG A 75 13.36 19.77 6.14
CA ARG A 75 13.76 21.10 5.64
C ARG A 75 12.88 22.22 6.20
N LYS A 76 11.56 22.06 6.11
CA LYS A 76 10.60 23.05 6.64
C LYS A 76 10.72 23.26 8.15
N LEU A 77 10.92 22.18 8.90
CA LEU A 77 11.12 22.26 10.36
C LEU A 77 12.42 22.98 10.72
N GLU A 78 13.50 22.70 9.98
CA GLU A 78 14.80 23.36 10.16
C GLU A 78 14.71 24.84 9.80
N GLU A 79 14.00 25.21 8.73
CA GLU A 79 13.73 26.61 8.35
C GLU A 79 12.94 27.37 9.44
N LEU A 80 11.93 26.73 10.04
CA LEU A 80 11.11 27.35 11.09
C LEU A 80 11.83 27.46 12.44
N SER A 81 12.72 26.51 12.76
CA SER A 81 13.36 26.43 14.08
C SER A 81 14.78 26.99 14.13
N GLY A 82 15.48 27.05 12.99
CA GLY A 82 16.91 27.33 12.93
C GLY A 82 17.80 26.20 13.49
N LEU A 83 17.24 25.02 13.78
CA LEU A 83 17.94 23.86 14.32
C LEU A 83 18.02 22.76 13.27
N SER A 84 19.04 21.89 13.34
CA SER A 84 19.07 20.69 12.49
C SER A 84 18.36 19.50 13.14
N SER A 85 17.56 18.83 12.33
CA SER A 85 16.88 17.56 12.64
C SER A 85 17.82 16.36 12.64
N GLY A 86 19.00 16.49 12.02
CA GLY A 86 19.93 15.38 11.81
C GLY A 86 19.45 14.36 10.78
N TYR A 87 18.56 14.73 9.85
CA TYR A 87 18.12 13.86 8.76
C TYR A 87 19.28 13.47 7.84
N TRP A 88 19.38 12.18 7.53
CA TRP A 88 20.43 11.64 6.68
C TRP A 88 19.89 10.47 5.83
N PRO A 89 19.69 10.67 4.51
CA PRO A 89 19.31 9.62 3.56
C PRO A 89 20.54 8.77 3.21
N CYS A 90 21.07 8.05 4.19
CA CYS A 90 22.32 7.29 4.06
C CYS A 90 22.14 5.86 3.54
N GLY A 91 20.91 5.42 3.28
CA GLY A 91 20.59 4.03 3.06
C GLY A 91 20.79 3.15 4.30
N ILE A 92 20.33 1.90 4.20
CA ILE A 92 20.49 0.89 5.23
C ILE A 92 21.06 -0.38 4.61
N LEU A 93 22.09 -0.93 5.24
CA LEU A 93 22.68 -2.22 4.91
C LEU A 93 22.18 -3.25 5.92
N ALA A 94 21.67 -4.39 5.44
CA ALA A 94 21.22 -5.49 6.28
C ALA A 94 22.07 -6.75 6.03
N PRO A 95 23.22 -6.89 6.72
CA PRO A 95 24.10 -8.05 6.60
C PRO A 95 23.40 -9.35 6.98
N VAL A 96 23.74 -10.43 6.28
CA VAL A 96 23.25 -11.80 6.52
C VAL A 96 24.41 -12.70 6.89
N TYR A 97 24.18 -13.57 7.87
CA TYR A 97 25.16 -14.52 8.39
C TYR A 97 25.01 -15.90 7.74
N GLU A 98 26.09 -16.69 7.77
CA GLU A 98 26.04 -18.11 7.42
C GLU A 98 25.16 -18.90 8.38
N GLN A 99 24.20 -19.69 7.87
CA GLN A 99 23.41 -20.59 8.70
C GLN A 99 24.30 -21.69 9.30
N LYS A 100 24.38 -21.78 10.63
CA LYS A 100 24.78 -23.02 11.30
C LYS A 100 23.54 -23.91 11.43
N ILE A 101 23.37 -24.84 10.49
CA ILE A 101 22.39 -25.92 10.65
C ILE A 101 22.77 -26.72 11.91
N PRO A 102 21.87 -26.91 12.89
CA PRO A 102 22.12 -27.84 13.99
C PRO A 102 22.30 -29.24 13.41
N VAL A 103 23.47 -29.85 13.62
CA VAL A 103 23.75 -31.24 13.24
C VAL A 103 22.83 -32.14 14.05
N GLY A 104 21.69 -32.56 13.47
CA GLY A 104 20.73 -33.39 14.20
C GLY A 104 19.37 -33.70 13.55
N ALA A 105 19.09 -33.31 12.31
CA ALA A 105 17.87 -33.75 11.62
C ALA A 105 18.19 -34.08 10.16
N GLY A 106 18.21 -35.38 9.84
CA GLY A 106 18.37 -35.86 8.48
C GLY A 106 17.15 -35.52 7.62
N PHE A 107 17.37 -35.21 6.34
CA PHE A 107 16.86 -35.97 5.19
C PHE A 107 17.32 -35.30 3.87
N THR A 108 18.01 -36.13 3.06
CA THR A 108 18.15 -36.18 1.59
C THR A 108 18.37 -34.90 0.76
N HIS A 109 19.54 -34.85 0.12
CA HIS A 109 19.90 -33.94 -0.96
C HIS A 109 19.02 -34.12 -2.20
N ASN A 110 18.58 -32.99 -2.79
CA ASN A 110 18.47 -32.85 -4.24
C ASN A 110 19.00 -31.46 -4.65
N HIS A 111 20.01 -31.47 -5.50
CA HIS A 111 20.69 -30.29 -6.02
C HIS A 111 19.80 -29.53 -7.02
N THR A 112 19.43 -28.27 -6.71
CA THR A 112 19.25 -27.19 -7.70
C THR A 112 19.41 -25.82 -7.02
N THR A 113 20.36 -25.02 -7.52
CA THR A 113 20.58 -23.56 -7.32
C THR A 113 20.58 -22.95 -5.90
N LYS A 114 21.77 -22.47 -5.49
CA LYS A 114 22.10 -21.75 -4.25
C LYS A 114 21.25 -20.47 -4.03
N THR A 115 20.11 -20.56 -3.33
CA THR A 115 19.46 -19.39 -2.68
C THR A 115 18.62 -19.74 -1.44
N ASP A 116 18.36 -21.01 -1.14
CA ASP A 116 17.33 -21.40 -0.16
C ASP A 116 17.73 -21.36 1.32
N ASN A 117 18.97 -21.00 1.66
CA ASN A 117 19.47 -21.01 3.05
C ASN A 117 19.85 -19.62 3.57
N LEU A 118 18.97 -18.62 3.43
CA LEU A 118 19.12 -17.30 4.05
C LEU A 118 18.18 -17.18 5.27
N THR A 119 18.68 -16.70 6.41
CA THR A 119 17.90 -16.52 7.66
C THR A 119 16.82 -15.43 7.57
N LYS A 120 16.81 -14.64 6.50
CA LYS A 120 15.81 -13.62 6.20
C LYS A 120 15.27 -13.91 4.80
N PRO A 121 13.96 -14.14 4.60
CA PRO A 121 13.40 -14.25 3.25
C PRO A 121 13.75 -12.99 2.46
N ALA A 122 13.89 -13.12 1.14
CA ALA A 122 14.07 -11.97 0.26
C ALA A 122 13.00 -10.93 0.61
N PRO A 123 13.38 -9.69 0.95
CA PRO A 123 12.40 -8.68 1.33
C PRO A 123 11.40 -8.51 0.19
N GLN A 124 10.11 -8.44 0.51
CA GLN A 124 9.10 -8.04 -0.46
C GLN A 124 9.31 -6.54 -0.77
N GLY A 125 10.23 -6.22 -1.70
CA GLY A 125 10.61 -4.84 -2.01
C GLY A 125 11.93 -4.69 -2.78
N SER A 126 12.28 -3.44 -3.11
CA SER A 126 13.41 -2.99 -3.95
C SER A 126 14.83 -3.19 -3.36
N GLY A 127 15.00 -4.12 -2.43
CA GLY A 127 16.31 -4.42 -1.83
C GLY A 127 17.29 -4.98 -2.87
N ILE A 128 18.53 -4.49 -2.87
CA ILE A 128 19.60 -4.97 -3.75
C ILE A 128 20.44 -5.96 -2.97
N TRP A 129 20.52 -7.21 -3.43
CA TRP A 129 21.42 -8.19 -2.83
C TRP A 129 22.87 -7.86 -3.17
N LEU A 130 23.73 -7.87 -2.15
CA LEU A 130 25.17 -7.76 -2.26
C LEU A 130 25.79 -9.06 -1.74
N ASP A 131 26.63 -9.69 -2.55
CA ASP A 131 27.44 -10.81 -2.08
C ASP A 131 28.51 -10.35 -1.08
N LYS A 132 29.28 -11.31 -0.55
CA LYS A 132 30.31 -11.04 0.45
C LYS A 132 31.33 -9.99 0.01
N GLU A 133 31.77 -10.01 -1.24
CA GLU A 133 32.76 -9.05 -1.71
C GLU A 133 32.12 -7.66 -1.85
N ALA A 134 30.96 -7.59 -2.52
CA ALA A 134 30.25 -6.34 -2.77
C ALA A 134 29.81 -5.65 -1.47
N ILE A 135 29.35 -6.40 -0.46
CA ILE A 135 28.95 -5.82 0.83
C ILE A 135 30.16 -5.24 1.59
N HIS A 136 31.32 -5.91 1.54
CA HIS A 136 32.55 -5.40 2.16
C HIS A 136 33.14 -4.19 1.43
N GLN A 137 32.96 -4.10 0.11
CA GLN A 137 33.26 -2.89 -0.65
C GLN A 137 32.33 -1.73 -0.25
N CYS A 138 31.04 -2.02 -0.01
CA CYS A 138 30.07 -1.01 0.44
C CYS A 138 30.32 -0.54 1.88
N GLN A 139 30.69 -1.46 2.77
CA GLN A 139 31.04 -1.20 4.16
C GLN A 139 32.14 -2.15 4.61
N SER A 140 33.33 -1.60 4.84
CA SER A 140 34.45 -2.36 5.39
C SER A 140 34.27 -2.59 6.90
N GLY A 141 34.97 -3.60 7.43
CA GLY A 141 35.00 -3.92 8.85
C GLY A 141 33.76 -4.62 9.40
N LEU A 142 32.86 -5.11 8.54
CA LEU A 142 31.79 -6.04 8.96
C LEU A 142 32.38 -7.35 9.53
N GLY A 143 31.63 -8.02 10.40
CA GLY A 143 31.99 -9.33 10.96
C GLY A 143 32.35 -10.36 9.90
N THR A 144 33.30 -11.25 10.23
CA THR A 144 33.85 -12.24 9.27
C THR A 144 32.84 -13.30 8.84
N ASP A 145 31.81 -13.53 9.66
CA ASP A 145 30.70 -14.46 9.45
C ASP A 145 29.57 -13.90 8.60
N VAL A 146 29.68 -12.64 8.15
CA VAL A 146 28.81 -12.05 7.12
C VAL A 146 29.13 -12.69 5.76
N ILE A 147 28.10 -13.18 5.08
CA ILE A 147 28.20 -13.84 3.76
C ILE A 147 27.64 -13.00 2.61
N GLY A 148 27.04 -11.86 2.92
CA GLY A 148 26.36 -10.97 1.99
C GLY A 148 25.33 -10.13 2.76
N GLY A 149 24.44 -9.46 2.05
CA GLY A 149 23.34 -8.75 2.68
C GLY A 149 22.54 -7.89 1.72
N TRP A 150 21.46 -7.32 2.25
CA TRP A 150 20.55 -6.48 1.47
C TRP A 150 20.90 -5.01 1.62
N TRP A 151 20.90 -4.29 0.51
CA TRP A 151 21.09 -2.86 0.45
C TRP A 151 19.79 -2.14 0.11
N PHE A 152 19.39 -1.21 0.97
CA PHE A 152 18.20 -0.39 0.82
C PHE A 152 18.61 1.09 0.67
N PRO A 153 18.84 1.57 -0.56
CA PRO A 153 19.38 2.91 -0.79
C PRO A 153 18.43 4.04 -0.39
N GLU A 154 17.12 3.79 -0.46
CA GLU A 154 16.09 4.80 -0.18
C GLU A 154 15.76 4.91 1.31
N ASP A 155 16.14 3.91 2.13
CA ASP A 155 15.98 4.01 3.58
C ASP A 155 17.00 5.00 4.16
N GLY A 156 16.81 5.39 5.41
CA GLY A 156 17.73 6.35 6.02
C GLY A 156 17.55 6.48 7.51
N GLN A 157 17.92 7.64 8.03
CA GLN A 157 17.80 7.93 9.44
C GLN A 157 17.56 9.41 9.70
N VAL A 158 17.15 9.71 10.92
CA VAL A 158 17.14 11.03 11.53
C VAL A 158 17.62 10.88 12.98
N ASP A 159 18.21 11.92 13.55
CA ASP A 159 18.45 11.94 15.00
C ASP A 159 17.12 12.26 15.70
N SER A 160 16.54 11.27 16.36
CA SER A 160 15.25 11.38 17.05
C SER A 160 15.22 12.48 18.10
N ARG A 161 16.33 12.69 18.83
CA ARG A 161 16.45 13.72 19.87
C ARG A 161 16.63 15.10 19.23
N ALA A 162 17.41 15.21 18.15
CA ALA A 162 17.54 16.46 17.40
C ALA A 162 16.23 16.86 16.71
N LEU A 163 15.53 15.90 16.10
CA LEU A 163 14.22 16.09 15.50
C LEU A 163 13.19 16.54 16.54
N ALA A 164 13.18 15.95 17.75
CA ALA A 164 12.29 16.39 18.83
C ALA A 164 12.53 17.85 19.23
N ARG A 165 13.80 18.27 19.37
CA ARG A 165 14.16 19.68 19.65
C ARG A 165 13.73 20.60 18.51
N THR A 166 13.98 20.19 17.27
CA THR A 166 13.62 20.93 16.05
C THR A 166 12.11 21.13 15.95
N LEU A 167 11.31 20.08 16.15
CA LEU A 167 9.85 20.14 16.18
C LEU A 167 9.31 21.03 17.28
N ARG A 168 9.87 20.92 18.50
CA ARG A 168 9.47 21.74 19.63
C ARG A 168 9.71 23.23 19.33
N ALA A 169 10.91 23.56 18.86
CA ALA A 169 11.26 24.92 18.48
C ALA A 169 10.40 25.44 17.32
N ALA A 170 10.12 24.62 16.30
CA ALA A 170 9.21 25.00 15.21
C ALA A 170 7.78 25.24 15.70
N ALA A 171 7.27 24.41 16.61
CA ALA A 171 5.96 24.60 17.22
C ALA A 171 5.89 25.91 18.01
N GLU A 172 6.92 26.22 18.81
CA GLU A 172 7.02 27.47 19.57
C GLU A 172 7.12 28.70 18.65
N ALA A 173 7.94 28.62 17.59
CA ALA A 173 8.07 29.68 16.58
C ALA A 173 6.73 29.98 15.87
N LEU A 174 5.91 28.96 15.65
CA LEU A 174 4.56 29.09 15.08
C LEU A 174 3.52 29.56 16.11
N GLY A 175 3.86 29.65 17.40
CA GLY A 175 2.96 30.07 18.47
C GLY A 175 2.06 28.96 19.04
N VAL A 176 2.45 27.68 18.92
CA VAL A 176 1.79 26.58 19.64
C VAL A 176 2.01 26.75 21.14
N ARG A 177 0.96 26.60 21.95
CA ARG A 177 1.04 26.68 23.40
C ARG A 177 1.44 25.33 23.99
N ILE A 178 2.70 25.16 24.37
CA ILE A 178 3.18 23.92 24.98
C ILE A 178 3.15 24.05 26.52
N LYS A 179 2.52 23.10 27.19
CA LYS A 179 2.40 23.01 28.65
C LYS A 179 3.02 21.69 29.12
N GLU A 180 4.27 21.76 29.55
CA GLU A 180 4.98 20.64 30.19
C GLU A 180 4.62 20.54 31.69
N GLY A 181 4.80 19.37 32.29
CA GLY A 181 4.49 19.12 33.71
C GLY A 181 2.98 19.03 34.00
N VAL A 182 2.14 18.90 32.97
CA VAL A 182 0.68 18.81 33.12
C VAL A 182 0.25 17.36 32.90
N THR A 183 -0.20 16.71 33.97
CA THR A 183 -0.73 15.34 33.91
C THR A 183 -2.21 15.39 33.58
N VAL A 184 -2.64 14.66 32.55
CA VAL A 184 -4.05 14.42 32.29
C VAL A 184 -4.54 13.29 33.18
N GLU A 185 -5.65 13.51 33.87
CA GLU A 185 -6.26 12.56 34.80
C GLU A 185 -7.54 11.93 34.22
N GLY A 186 -8.21 12.63 33.29
CA GLY A 186 -9.40 12.12 32.63
C GLY A 186 -9.97 13.06 31.57
N ILE A 187 -10.87 12.53 30.74
CA ILE A 187 -11.60 13.29 29.72
C ILE A 187 -13.07 13.38 30.14
N GLN A 188 -13.55 14.59 30.41
CA GLN A 188 -14.96 14.83 30.70
C GLN A 188 -15.76 14.82 29.39
N GLN A 189 -16.77 13.96 29.32
CA GLN A 189 -17.66 13.87 28.16
C GLN A 189 -19.13 13.98 28.55
N GLN A 190 -19.92 14.55 27.64
CA GLN A 190 -21.37 14.58 27.73
C GLN A 190 -21.94 14.31 26.33
N GLN A 191 -22.89 13.38 26.21
CA GLN A 191 -23.55 13.04 24.93
C GLN A 191 -22.55 12.72 23.79
N ARG A 192 -21.45 12.01 24.09
CA ARG A 192 -20.34 11.68 23.16
C ARG A 192 -19.54 12.88 22.63
N ILE A 193 -19.53 13.99 23.36
CA ILE A 193 -18.70 15.16 23.08
C ILE A 193 -17.82 15.43 24.29
N ALA A 194 -16.51 15.53 24.10
CA ALA A 194 -15.58 15.95 25.13
C ALA A 194 -15.79 17.44 25.43
N ARG A 195 -15.98 17.77 26.71
CA ARG A 195 -16.19 19.14 27.20
C ARG A 195 -14.90 19.76 27.72
N ALA A 196 -14.13 18.97 28.46
CA ALA A 196 -12.86 19.39 29.02
C ALA A 196 -11.97 18.16 29.30
N VAL A 197 -10.67 18.41 29.42
CA VAL A 197 -9.70 17.47 29.96
C VAL A 197 -9.35 17.90 31.38
N GLN A 198 -9.52 16.99 32.35
CA GLN A 198 -9.10 17.21 33.74
C GLN A 198 -7.60 16.98 33.87
N THR A 199 -6.90 17.91 34.50
CA THR A 199 -5.45 17.84 34.66
C THR A 199 -5.01 18.31 36.04
N SER A 200 -3.75 17.99 36.38
CA SER A 200 -3.08 18.49 37.58
C SER A 200 -2.94 20.02 37.65
N ALA A 201 -3.21 20.73 36.55
CA ALA A 201 -3.14 22.19 36.46
C ALA A 201 -4.53 22.84 36.23
N GLY A 202 -5.61 22.10 36.51
CA GLY A 202 -6.98 22.54 36.27
C GLY A 202 -7.57 22.00 34.97
N GLU A 203 -8.71 22.53 34.57
CA GLU A 203 -9.42 22.07 33.36
C GLU A 203 -8.94 22.79 32.10
N PHE A 204 -8.81 22.02 31.01
CA PHE A 204 -8.51 22.54 29.69
C PHE A 204 -9.65 22.21 28.73
N SER A 205 -10.20 23.23 28.07
CA SER A 205 -11.21 23.08 27.03
C SER A 205 -10.68 23.44 25.64
N ALA A 206 -11.21 22.75 24.64
CA ALA A 206 -10.99 23.01 23.22
C ALA A 206 -12.18 22.53 22.38
N SER A 207 -12.28 23.02 21.15
CA SER A 207 -13.30 22.53 20.20
C SER A 207 -13.03 21.07 19.79
N HIS A 208 -11.76 20.71 19.60
CA HIS A 208 -11.32 19.36 19.24
C HIS A 208 -10.14 18.88 20.09
N TYR A 209 -10.09 17.58 20.37
CA TYR A 209 -9.08 16.94 21.19
C TYR A 209 -8.33 15.87 20.41
N VAL A 210 -7.04 15.68 20.69
CA VAL A 210 -6.26 14.57 20.13
C VAL A 210 -5.56 13.82 21.26
N LEU A 211 -5.76 12.50 21.32
CA LEU A 211 -5.02 11.62 22.24
C LEU A 211 -3.79 11.05 21.52
N ALA A 212 -2.62 11.59 21.87
CA ALA A 212 -1.30 11.22 21.35
C ALA A 212 -0.33 10.83 22.49
N ALA A 213 -0.85 10.19 23.54
CA ALA A 213 -0.13 9.91 24.80
C ALA A 213 0.78 8.66 24.74
N GLY A 214 1.09 8.15 23.55
CA GLY A 214 1.99 7.00 23.38
C GLY A 214 1.57 5.79 24.22
N ALA A 215 2.52 5.17 24.93
CA ALA A 215 2.28 3.94 25.68
C ALA A 215 1.29 4.13 26.86
N TRP A 216 1.08 5.38 27.29
CA TRP A 216 0.13 5.75 28.35
C TRP A 216 -1.29 5.98 27.83
N SER A 217 -1.55 5.82 26.54
CA SER A 217 -2.89 6.11 25.98
C SER A 217 -3.99 5.25 26.61
N ASN A 218 -3.67 4.01 27.00
CA ASN A 218 -4.62 3.11 27.65
C ASN A 218 -5.03 3.56 29.06
N GLU A 219 -4.21 4.38 29.74
CA GLU A 219 -4.57 4.95 31.06
C GLU A 219 -5.64 6.03 30.94
N LEU A 220 -5.76 6.67 29.76
CA LEU A 220 -6.69 7.78 29.50
C LEU A 220 -7.93 7.36 28.72
N TRP A 221 -7.82 6.31 27.91
CA TRP A 221 -8.92 5.71 27.15
C TRP A 221 -8.64 4.23 26.93
N PRO A 222 -9.62 3.31 27.07
CA PRO A 222 -9.39 1.87 26.99
C PRO A 222 -9.03 1.39 25.57
N LEU A 223 -7.80 1.66 25.14
CA LEU A 223 -7.21 1.26 23.86
C LEU A 223 -6.26 0.09 24.10
N PRO A 224 -6.15 -0.88 23.17
CA PRO A 224 -5.20 -1.98 23.28
C PRO A 224 -3.77 -1.51 22.96
N VAL A 225 -3.28 -0.53 23.71
CA VAL A 225 -1.93 0.02 23.61
C VAL A 225 -1.20 -0.29 24.91
N TYR A 226 -0.01 -0.89 24.82
CA TYR A 226 0.79 -1.28 25.98
C TYR A 226 2.28 -0.97 25.77
N PRO A 227 3.06 -0.77 26.85
CA PRO A 227 4.48 -0.49 26.75
C PRO A 227 5.28 -1.73 26.34
N LYS A 228 6.09 -1.60 25.28
CA LYS A 228 7.18 -2.53 24.98
C LYS A 228 8.52 -1.85 25.28
N LYS A 229 9.22 -2.29 26.33
CA LYS A 229 10.48 -1.67 26.74
C LYS A 229 11.59 -1.99 25.75
N GLY A 230 12.41 -0.99 25.45
CA GLY A 230 13.65 -1.16 24.69
C GLY A 230 14.81 -0.45 25.36
N GLN A 231 15.87 -1.20 25.62
CA GLN A 231 17.15 -0.70 26.10
C GLN A 231 18.05 -0.37 24.91
N MET A 232 18.90 0.63 25.12
CA MET A 232 19.72 1.27 24.11
C MET A 232 21.08 1.64 24.71
N LEU A 233 22.10 1.73 23.87
CA LEU A 233 23.34 2.39 24.24
C LEU A 233 23.90 3.20 23.07
N SER A 234 24.88 4.05 23.37
CA SER A 234 25.72 4.66 22.36
C SER A 234 27.19 4.53 22.71
N VAL A 235 28.01 4.45 21.67
CA VAL A 235 29.46 4.57 21.75
C VAL A 235 29.91 5.77 20.93
N ARG A 236 31.14 6.21 21.13
CA ARG A 236 31.74 7.34 20.41
C ARG A 236 32.91 6.85 19.56
N VAL A 237 33.01 7.33 18.32
CA VAL A 237 34.22 7.14 17.51
C VAL A 237 35.41 7.83 18.22
N PRO A 238 36.50 7.12 18.54
CA PRO A 238 37.65 7.71 19.21
C PRO A 238 38.30 8.85 18.41
N PRO A 239 38.88 9.86 19.06
CA PRO A 239 39.65 10.91 18.38
C PRO A 239 40.75 10.32 17.50
N GLY A 240 40.94 10.86 16.30
CA GLY A 240 41.94 10.38 15.34
C GLY A 240 41.52 9.18 14.50
N VAL A 241 40.37 8.55 14.78
CA VAL A 241 39.78 7.51 13.93
C VAL A 241 38.82 8.15 12.93
N HIS A 242 39.01 7.88 11.64
CA HIS A 242 38.06 8.33 10.62
C HIS A 242 36.68 7.68 10.84
N PRO A 243 35.56 8.44 10.76
CA PRO A 243 34.21 7.90 10.95
C PRO A 243 33.98 6.68 10.05
N PRO A 244 33.86 5.47 10.62
CA PRO A 244 34.04 4.28 9.81
C PRO A 244 32.73 3.75 9.21
N LEU A 245 31.59 4.22 9.72
CA LEU A 245 30.25 3.86 9.25
C LEU A 245 29.64 5.04 8.51
N ARG A 246 29.21 4.81 7.27
CA ARG A 246 28.54 5.83 6.43
C ARG A 246 27.05 5.62 6.28
N ARG A 247 26.53 4.53 6.82
CA ARG A 247 25.16 4.05 6.67
C ARG A 247 24.74 3.24 7.90
N VAL A 248 23.44 3.05 8.08
CA VAL A 248 22.92 2.20 9.15
C VAL A 248 23.23 0.73 8.83
N LEU A 249 23.60 -0.03 9.86
CA LEU A 249 23.66 -1.49 9.78
C LEU A 249 22.47 -2.08 10.52
N PHE A 250 21.70 -2.94 9.86
CA PHE A 250 20.53 -3.62 10.41
C PHE A 250 20.76 -5.13 10.46
N GLY A 251 21.23 -5.63 11.60
CA GLY A 251 21.46 -7.05 11.84
C GLY A 251 20.23 -7.78 12.40
N GLU A 252 20.35 -9.10 12.56
CA GLU A 252 19.25 -9.99 12.99
C GLU A 252 18.67 -9.64 14.38
N GLN A 253 19.52 -9.19 15.31
CA GLN A 253 19.14 -8.87 16.70
C GLN A 253 19.71 -7.55 17.19
N THR A 254 20.15 -6.69 16.27
CA THR A 254 20.70 -5.38 16.60
C THR A 254 20.69 -4.46 15.39
N TYR A 255 20.75 -3.17 15.61
CA TYR A 255 21.07 -2.18 14.62
C TYR A 255 22.13 -1.21 15.15
N ILE A 256 22.95 -0.70 14.24
CA ILE A 256 24.01 0.27 14.49
C ILE A 256 23.75 1.49 13.63
N VAL A 257 23.47 2.62 14.27
CA VAL A 257 23.04 3.86 13.61
C VAL A 257 24.10 4.94 13.85
N PRO A 258 24.97 5.23 12.86
CA PRO A 258 26.00 6.25 13.00
C PRO A 258 25.42 7.66 12.86
N ARG A 259 25.93 8.60 13.64
CA ARG A 259 25.67 10.04 13.52
C ARG A 259 26.88 10.75 12.93
N ARG A 260 26.65 11.92 12.33
CA ARG A 260 27.70 12.73 11.69
C ARG A 260 28.72 13.31 12.67
N ASP A 261 28.34 13.43 13.94
CA ASP A 261 29.22 13.94 15.00
C ASP A 261 30.12 12.84 15.61
N GLY A 262 30.04 11.60 15.11
CA GLY A 262 30.81 10.46 15.60
C GLY A 262 30.14 9.67 16.72
N GLN A 263 28.93 10.02 17.16
CA GLN A 263 28.13 9.13 18.00
C GLN A 263 27.63 7.92 17.18
N ILE A 264 27.60 6.74 17.78
CA ILE A 264 27.02 5.54 17.18
C ILE A 264 25.99 4.98 18.15
N VAL A 265 24.73 4.94 17.74
CA VAL A 265 23.61 4.39 18.53
C VAL A 265 23.46 2.90 18.24
N ILE A 266 23.32 2.11 19.29
CA ILE A 266 23.14 0.66 19.25
C ILE A 266 21.83 0.31 19.94
N GLY A 267 20.99 -0.46 19.26
CA GLY A 267 19.74 -0.93 19.81
C GLY A 267 19.27 -2.23 19.14
N ALA A 268 18.18 -2.83 19.58
CA ALA A 268 17.57 -2.61 20.89
C ALA A 268 17.01 -3.92 21.44
N THR A 269 16.85 -3.99 22.76
CA THR A 269 16.02 -5.03 23.36
C THR A 269 14.54 -4.77 23.08
N SER A 270 13.73 -5.80 23.29
CA SER A 270 12.27 -5.76 23.19
C SER A 270 11.67 -6.61 24.29
N GLU A 271 11.11 -5.98 25.32
CA GLU A 271 10.76 -6.63 26.59
C GLU A 271 9.31 -6.34 27.00
N ASP A 272 8.57 -7.40 27.38
CA ASP A 272 7.21 -7.34 27.93
C ASP A 272 7.23 -7.27 29.46
N VAL A 273 7.70 -6.14 29.99
CA VAL A 273 7.90 -5.93 31.44
C VAL A 273 7.10 -4.75 31.99
N GLY A 274 6.04 -4.35 31.27
CA GLY A 274 5.26 -3.17 31.61
C GLY A 274 6.11 -1.89 31.60
N PHE A 275 5.82 -0.97 32.53
CA PHE A 275 6.56 0.28 32.72
C PHE A 275 7.81 0.14 33.61
N THR A 276 8.40 -1.05 33.71
CA THR A 276 9.61 -1.27 34.53
C THR A 276 10.80 -0.47 33.96
N PRO A 277 11.33 0.55 34.66
CA PRO A 277 12.36 1.44 34.12
C PRO A 277 13.76 0.79 34.14
N GLN A 278 14.77 1.59 33.78
CA GLN A 278 16.21 1.29 33.86
C GLN A 278 16.75 0.25 32.87
N ASN A 279 18.05 0.28 32.65
CA ASN A 279 18.75 -0.76 31.89
C ASN A 279 19.14 -1.95 32.80
N THR A 280 19.34 -3.11 32.20
CA THR A 280 19.84 -4.32 32.87
C THR A 280 21.21 -4.70 32.32
N PRO A 281 22.14 -5.18 33.15
CA PRO A 281 23.44 -5.67 32.68
C PRO A 281 23.31 -6.72 31.57
N ALA A 282 22.35 -7.63 31.70
CA ALA A 282 22.08 -8.67 30.69
C ALA A 282 21.65 -8.06 29.33
N GLY A 283 20.76 -7.06 29.34
CA GLY A 283 20.31 -6.39 28.12
C GLY A 283 21.45 -5.65 27.43
N ILE A 284 22.25 -4.88 28.18
CA ILE A 284 23.40 -4.14 27.64
C ILE A 284 24.49 -5.08 27.13
N GLN A 285 24.77 -6.18 27.84
CA GLN A 285 25.72 -7.20 27.40
C GLN A 285 25.28 -7.84 26.07
N ALA A 286 24.01 -8.18 25.93
CA ALA A 286 23.48 -8.75 24.69
C ALA A 286 23.59 -7.77 23.51
N LEU A 287 23.27 -6.49 23.73
CA LEU A 287 23.41 -5.45 22.69
C LEU A 287 24.86 -5.26 22.27
N LEU A 288 25.80 -5.18 23.23
CA LEU A 288 27.23 -5.08 22.93
C LEU A 288 27.74 -6.30 22.17
N ALA A 289 27.38 -7.51 22.61
CA ALA A 289 27.80 -8.75 21.95
C ALA A 289 27.32 -8.81 20.48
N ASN A 290 26.04 -8.50 20.25
CA ASN A 290 25.46 -8.50 18.91
C ASN A 290 26.07 -7.40 18.01
N ALA A 291 26.29 -6.20 18.56
CA ALA A 291 26.88 -5.10 17.80
C ALA A 291 28.36 -5.32 17.48
N ILE A 292 29.15 -5.87 18.41
CA ILE A 292 30.57 -6.21 18.19
C ILE A 292 30.69 -7.35 17.18
N ARG A 293 29.79 -8.35 17.22
CA ARG A 293 29.76 -9.40 16.20
C ARG A 293 29.53 -8.80 14.81
N LEU A 294 28.54 -7.90 14.68
CA LEU A 294 28.20 -7.25 13.42
C LEU A 294 29.31 -6.31 12.91
N TYR A 295 29.91 -5.54 13.81
CA TYR A 295 30.96 -4.56 13.52
C TYR A 295 32.06 -4.58 14.61
N PRO A 296 33.09 -5.43 14.47
CA PRO A 296 34.09 -5.70 15.52
C PRO A 296 34.85 -4.50 16.07
N ALA A 297 35.00 -3.42 15.29
CA ALA A 297 35.68 -2.22 15.75
C ALA A 297 35.00 -1.55 16.96
N LEU A 298 33.69 -1.76 17.17
CA LEU A 298 32.97 -1.20 18.32
C LEU A 298 33.52 -1.66 19.67
N LYS A 299 34.24 -2.79 19.72
CA LYS A 299 34.80 -3.32 20.97
C LYS A 299 35.78 -2.34 21.65
N ASP A 300 36.41 -1.49 20.86
CA ASP A 300 37.43 -0.53 21.29
C ASP A 300 36.87 0.90 21.40
N PHE A 301 35.57 1.10 21.19
CA PHE A 301 34.95 2.43 21.21
C PHE A 301 34.39 2.73 22.61
N PRO A 302 34.65 3.92 23.17
CA PRO A 302 34.15 4.29 24.49
C PRO A 302 32.61 4.35 24.50
N ILE A 303 32.00 3.68 25.48
CA ILE A 303 30.58 3.80 25.78
C ILE A 303 30.30 5.22 26.29
N GLN A 304 29.29 5.87 25.70
CA GLN A 304 28.93 7.24 26.01
C GLN A 304 27.67 7.32 26.89
N GLU A 305 26.65 6.53 26.58
CA GLU A 305 25.35 6.60 27.26
C GLU A 305 24.62 5.27 27.20
N LEU A 306 23.84 4.96 28.24
CA LEU A 306 22.89 3.85 28.31
C LEU A 306 21.51 4.42 28.65
N TRP A 307 20.46 4.08 27.90
CA TRP A 307 19.10 4.58 28.16
C TRP A 307 18.03 3.57 27.73
N TRP A 308 16.78 3.84 28.09
CA TRP A 308 15.63 2.99 27.74
C TRP A 308 14.42 3.84 27.34
N GLY A 309 13.41 3.20 26.76
CA GLY A 309 12.10 3.81 26.54
C GLY A 309 11.00 2.78 26.30
N PHE A 310 9.75 3.25 26.31
CA PHE A 310 8.55 2.43 26.18
C PHE A 310 7.86 2.68 24.84
N ARG A 311 7.95 1.72 23.93
CA ARG A 311 7.26 1.79 22.64
C ARG A 311 5.76 1.56 22.84
N PRO A 312 4.88 2.35 22.20
CA PRO A 312 3.43 2.13 22.26
C PRO A 312 3.03 0.98 21.33
N ALA A 313 3.07 -0.25 21.80
CA ALA A 313 2.72 -1.43 21.01
C ALA A 313 1.21 -1.68 21.02
N THR A 314 0.71 -2.26 19.93
CA THR A 314 -0.65 -2.77 19.76
C THR A 314 -0.59 -4.26 19.40
N PRO A 315 -1.67 -5.04 19.58
CA PRO A 315 -1.67 -6.49 19.30
C PRO A 315 -1.30 -6.86 17.86
N ASP A 316 -1.58 -5.98 16.89
CA ASP A 316 -1.27 -6.16 15.47
C ASP A 316 -0.06 -5.34 14.99
N GLU A 317 0.63 -4.68 15.92
CA GLU A 317 1.77 -3.79 15.67
C GLU A 317 1.49 -2.58 14.76
N MET A 318 0.22 -2.30 14.43
CA MET A 318 -0.21 -1.14 13.65
C MET A 318 -0.72 0.00 14.53
N PRO A 319 -0.54 1.27 14.13
CA PRO A 319 -1.02 2.42 14.91
C PRO A 319 -2.55 2.49 14.99
N ILE A 320 -3.06 3.21 15.99
CA ILE A 320 -4.47 3.59 16.12
C ILE A 320 -4.58 5.06 15.73
N LEU A 321 -5.18 5.31 14.57
CA LEU A 321 -5.32 6.62 13.96
C LEU A 321 -6.79 6.89 13.61
N GLY A 322 -7.23 8.14 13.76
CA GLY A 322 -8.52 8.60 13.28
C GLY A 322 -9.58 8.76 14.36
N ALA A 323 -10.86 8.64 13.98
CA ALA A 323 -12.00 8.92 14.83
C ALA A 323 -11.98 8.11 16.14
N SER A 324 -12.61 8.66 17.18
CA SER A 324 -12.91 7.94 18.43
C SER A 324 -14.43 7.81 18.63
N PRO A 325 -14.90 7.06 19.64
CA PRO A 325 -16.31 7.09 20.04
C PRO A 325 -16.83 8.47 20.47
N ILE A 326 -15.92 9.40 20.84
CA ILE A 326 -16.23 10.79 21.14
C ILE A 326 -16.02 11.63 19.87
N GLN A 327 -17.05 12.38 19.48
CA GLN A 327 -17.12 13.05 18.17
C GLN A 327 -15.99 14.05 17.92
N ASN A 328 -15.58 14.79 18.95
CA ASN A 328 -14.52 15.78 18.89
C ASN A 328 -13.21 15.30 19.53
N LEU A 329 -12.97 13.99 19.56
CA LEU A 329 -11.70 13.39 20.01
C LEU A 329 -11.16 12.46 18.92
N THR A 330 -9.89 12.62 18.58
CA THR A 330 -9.17 11.81 17.59
C THR A 330 -8.03 11.05 18.26
N PHE A 331 -7.81 9.81 17.84
CA PHE A 331 -6.69 8.98 18.28
C PHE A 331 -5.49 9.12 17.34
N ALA A 332 -4.29 9.21 17.92
CA ALA A 332 -3.02 9.25 17.21
C ALA A 332 -1.92 8.56 18.04
N THR A 333 -2.00 7.24 18.18
CA THR A 333 -1.12 6.46 19.08
C THR A 333 -0.79 5.08 18.52
N GLY A 334 -0.04 4.26 19.27
CA GLY A 334 0.21 2.86 18.90
C GLY A 334 1.26 2.63 17.82
N HIS A 335 2.09 3.63 17.49
CA HIS A 335 3.07 3.52 16.39
C HIS A 335 4.25 2.57 16.64
N TYR A 336 4.27 1.86 17.76
CA TYR A 336 5.29 0.87 18.14
C TYR A 336 6.74 1.30 17.80
N ARG A 337 7.36 0.65 16.80
CA ARG A 337 8.73 0.88 16.35
C ARG A 337 8.87 1.96 15.28
N ASN A 338 7.76 2.37 14.66
CA ASN A 338 7.73 3.22 13.48
C ASN A 338 7.25 4.66 13.76
N GLY A 339 7.10 5.05 15.03
CA GLY A 339 6.58 6.38 15.39
C GLY A 339 7.40 7.57 14.86
N ILE A 340 8.73 7.43 14.76
CA ILE A 340 9.56 8.45 14.10
C ILE A 340 9.20 8.47 12.61
N LEU A 341 9.39 7.36 11.90
CA LEU A 341 9.08 7.20 10.49
C LEU A 341 7.67 7.68 10.11
N LEU A 342 6.65 7.42 10.93
CA LEU A 342 5.25 7.73 10.62
C LEU A 342 4.79 9.13 11.05
N ALA A 343 5.64 9.92 11.72
CA ALA A 343 5.27 11.23 12.21
C ALA A 343 4.73 12.20 11.13
N PRO A 344 5.40 12.42 9.98
CA PRO A 344 4.90 13.37 8.99
C PRO A 344 3.59 12.94 8.34
N ILE A 345 3.44 11.66 7.95
CA ILE A 345 2.18 11.20 7.34
C ILE A 345 1.03 11.21 8.35
N THR A 346 1.28 10.84 9.61
CA THR A 346 0.25 10.88 10.66
C THR A 346 -0.25 12.31 10.85
N ALA A 347 0.67 13.28 10.91
CA ALA A 347 0.32 14.68 11.05
C ALA A 347 -0.52 15.18 9.88
N LYS A 348 -0.07 14.91 8.65
CA LYS A 348 -0.77 15.32 7.43
C LYS A 348 -2.20 14.74 7.36
N LEU A 349 -2.34 13.42 7.50
CA LEU A 349 -3.63 12.74 7.31
C LEU A 349 -4.64 13.13 8.39
N LEU A 350 -4.22 13.23 9.66
CA LEU A 350 -5.13 13.63 10.72
C LEU A 350 -5.45 15.13 10.70
N ALA A 351 -4.54 15.99 10.22
CA ALA A 351 -4.87 17.39 9.97
C ALA A 351 -5.88 17.54 8.81
N ASP A 352 -5.74 16.75 7.73
CA ASP A 352 -6.73 16.69 6.63
C ASP A 352 -8.11 16.25 7.19
N TYR A 353 -8.13 15.20 8.03
CA TYR A 353 -9.35 14.69 8.67
C TYR A 353 -10.00 15.71 9.62
N ILE A 354 -9.25 16.27 10.57
CA ILE A 354 -9.80 17.13 11.63
C ILE A 354 -10.26 18.49 11.05
N LEU A 355 -9.44 19.11 10.19
CA LEU A 355 -9.68 20.50 9.76
C LEU A 355 -10.54 20.60 8.51
N GLN A 356 -10.46 19.61 7.61
CA GLN A 356 -11.12 19.67 6.30
C GLN A 356 -12.21 18.60 6.14
N GLN A 357 -12.41 17.74 7.15
CA GLN A 357 -13.31 16.58 7.07
C GLN A 357 -12.97 15.68 5.87
N LYS A 358 -11.69 15.66 5.47
CA LYS A 358 -11.17 14.87 4.36
C LYS A 358 -10.44 13.64 4.93
N SER A 359 -11.09 12.48 4.89
CA SER A 359 -10.48 11.22 5.31
C SER A 359 -9.74 10.57 4.14
N ASP A 360 -8.52 10.12 4.40
CA ASP A 360 -7.77 9.29 3.46
C ASP A 360 -8.15 7.81 3.68
N PRO A 361 -8.44 7.02 2.62
CA PRO A 361 -8.80 5.60 2.76
C PRO A 361 -7.77 4.76 3.54
N LEU A 362 -6.50 5.16 3.58
CA LEU A 362 -5.50 4.46 4.39
C LEU A 362 -5.85 4.47 5.88
N LEU A 363 -6.49 5.52 6.40
CA LEU A 363 -6.86 5.64 7.81
C LEU A 363 -7.82 4.55 8.29
N ASP A 364 -8.63 3.97 7.40
CA ASP A 364 -9.61 2.92 7.75
C ASP A 364 -8.92 1.66 8.29
N ASN A 365 -7.71 1.36 7.79
CA ASN A 365 -6.89 0.24 8.26
C ASN A 365 -6.32 0.45 9.67
N PHE A 366 -6.29 1.70 10.13
CA PHE A 366 -5.72 2.11 11.41
C PHE A 366 -6.79 2.55 12.41
N HIS A 367 -8.08 2.40 12.08
CA HIS A 367 -9.17 2.76 12.97
C HIS A 367 -9.21 1.85 14.21
N TYR A 368 -9.56 2.40 15.38
CA TYR A 368 -9.56 1.66 16.65
C TYR A 368 -10.51 0.45 16.64
N SER A 369 -11.61 0.53 15.87
CA SER A 369 -12.66 -0.51 15.83
C SER A 369 -12.16 -1.86 15.36
N ARG A 370 -11.01 -1.96 14.68
CA ARG A 370 -10.46 -3.26 14.24
C ARG A 370 -10.14 -4.22 15.40
N PHE A 371 -9.91 -3.68 16.59
CA PHE A 371 -9.70 -4.48 17.81
C PHE A 371 -11.00 -4.89 18.51
N TYR A 372 -12.11 -4.26 18.14
CA TYR A 372 -13.43 -4.54 18.67
C TYR A 372 -14.20 -5.20 17.54
N LYS A 373 -14.11 -6.54 17.48
CA LYS A 373 -15.07 -7.29 16.67
C LYS A 373 -16.48 -6.76 17.00
N PRO A 374 -17.39 -6.57 16.02
CA PRO A 374 -18.80 -6.67 16.35
C PRO A 374 -18.93 -7.98 17.10
N ALA A 375 -19.56 -8.00 18.28
CA ALA A 375 -19.80 -9.25 18.96
C ALA A 375 -20.24 -10.27 17.90
N ASP A 376 -19.46 -11.35 17.75
CA ASP A 376 -20.06 -12.58 17.26
C ASP A 376 -21.36 -12.66 18.05
N SER A 377 -22.48 -12.89 17.37
CA SER A 377 -23.59 -13.61 17.98
C SER A 377 -23.06 -14.98 18.38
N ALA A 378 -22.13 -15.01 19.33
CA ALA A 378 -21.62 -16.18 19.99
C ALA A 378 -22.79 -16.64 20.80
N ASN A 379 -23.32 -17.79 20.40
CA ASN A 379 -23.75 -18.81 21.33
C ASN A 379 -24.34 -18.21 22.61
N GLY A 380 -25.58 -17.72 22.50
CA GLY A 380 -26.50 -17.84 23.61
C GLY A 380 -26.67 -19.33 23.90
N LYS A 381 -25.70 -19.92 24.62
CA LYS A 381 -25.95 -21.10 25.43
C LYS A 381 -26.94 -20.64 26.49
N LEU A 382 -28.22 -20.67 26.12
CA LEU A 382 -29.29 -20.84 27.08
C LEU A 382 -28.96 -22.12 27.85
N ALA A 383 -28.73 -21.97 29.15
CA ALA A 383 -28.70 -23.09 30.06
C ALA A 383 -30.06 -23.82 29.92
N VAL A 384 -30.02 -25.00 29.33
CA VAL A 384 -31.16 -25.91 29.25
C VAL A 384 -31.33 -26.52 30.64
N TYR A 385 -32.40 -26.12 31.34
CA TYR A 385 -32.96 -26.91 32.44
C TYR A 385 -33.60 -28.19 31.85
N PRO A 386 -33.43 -29.36 32.48
CA PRO A 386 -33.97 -30.60 31.95
C PRO A 386 -35.48 -30.70 32.23
N GLY A 387 -36.25 -30.92 31.17
CA GLY A 387 -37.52 -31.65 31.25
C GLY A 387 -38.80 -30.82 31.18
N ALA A 388 -39.30 -30.61 29.97
CA ALA A 388 -40.74 -30.67 29.71
C ALA A 388 -40.96 -31.05 28.25
N LYS A 389 -41.64 -32.18 28.03
CA LYS A 389 -42.00 -32.71 26.71
C LYS A 389 -42.91 -31.73 25.98
N ILE A 390 -42.58 -31.36 24.76
CA ILE A 390 -43.52 -30.71 23.84
C ILE A 390 -43.71 -31.61 22.63
N SER A 391 -44.97 -32.01 22.43
CA SER A 391 -45.50 -32.73 21.28
C SER A 391 -45.43 -31.87 20.02
N THR A 392 -44.90 -32.43 18.95
CA THR A 392 -44.95 -31.84 17.60
C THR A 392 -46.35 -31.97 17.03
N SER A 393 -47.03 -30.84 16.82
CA SER A 393 -48.10 -30.72 15.83
C SER A 393 -47.56 -29.96 14.62
N SER A 394 -47.64 -30.62 13.47
CA SER A 394 -47.30 -30.10 12.15
C SER A 394 -48.29 -29.03 11.71
N VAL A 395 -47.80 -27.85 11.35
CA VAL A 395 -48.51 -26.94 10.46
C VAL A 395 -47.62 -26.70 9.25
N THR A 396 -47.96 -27.39 8.18
CA THR A 396 -47.46 -27.18 6.82
C THR A 396 -48.31 -26.09 6.17
N GLU A 397 -47.71 -24.94 5.87
CA GLU A 397 -48.16 -24.12 4.72
C GLU A 397 -46.94 -23.68 3.89
N PRO A 398 -47.01 -23.78 2.55
CA PRO A 398 -45.91 -23.43 1.67
C PRO A 398 -45.83 -21.91 1.47
N MET A 399 -44.62 -21.38 1.63
CA MET A 399 -44.28 -19.99 1.35
C MET A 399 -44.47 -19.72 -0.16
N GLN A 400 -45.48 -18.93 -0.53
CA GLN A 400 -45.69 -18.49 -1.90
C GLN A 400 -44.53 -17.61 -2.35
N VAL A 401 -43.77 -18.07 -3.35
CA VAL A 401 -42.75 -17.29 -4.05
C VAL A 401 -43.48 -16.21 -4.84
N LEU A 402 -43.29 -14.95 -4.43
CA LEU A 402 -43.76 -13.79 -5.18
C LEU A 402 -42.98 -13.72 -6.49
N ASP A 403 -43.65 -14.11 -7.56
CA ASP A 403 -43.24 -13.89 -8.95
C ASP A 403 -43.32 -12.37 -9.24
N ARG A 404 -42.26 -11.65 -8.87
CA ARG A 404 -42.04 -10.28 -9.33
C ARG A 404 -40.96 -10.36 -10.39
N THR A 405 -41.38 -10.26 -11.64
CA THR A 405 -40.55 -9.87 -12.78
C THR A 405 -39.95 -8.49 -12.51
N SER A 406 -38.86 -8.43 -11.73
CA SER A 406 -37.99 -7.25 -11.72
C SER A 406 -37.35 -7.18 -13.10
N GLU A 407 -37.51 -6.04 -13.79
CA GLU A 407 -36.78 -5.74 -15.03
C GLU A 407 -35.30 -6.01 -14.78
N ILE A 408 -34.79 -7.13 -15.32
CA ILE A 408 -33.38 -7.44 -15.27
C ILE A 408 -32.69 -6.36 -16.09
N VAL A 409 -31.88 -5.52 -15.44
CA VAL A 409 -31.06 -4.52 -16.11
C VAL A 409 -30.20 -5.25 -17.13
N SER A 410 -30.56 -5.15 -18.41
CA SER A 410 -29.90 -5.86 -19.50
C SER A 410 -28.79 -4.98 -20.08
N ASP A 411 -27.55 -5.50 -20.10
CA ASP A 411 -26.44 -4.81 -20.75
C ASP A 411 -26.62 -4.87 -22.28
N ARG A 412 -26.32 -3.76 -22.95
CA ARG A 412 -26.24 -3.75 -24.41
C ARG A 412 -24.95 -4.46 -24.84
N PRO A 413 -24.95 -5.21 -25.96
CA PRO A 413 -23.70 -5.76 -26.49
C PRO A 413 -22.63 -4.69 -26.78
N LEU A 414 -21.35 -5.04 -26.63
CA LEU A 414 -20.21 -4.21 -27.02
C LEU A 414 -20.17 -4.10 -28.55
N THR A 415 -20.10 -2.88 -29.09
CA THR A 415 -19.96 -2.67 -30.55
C THR A 415 -18.67 -1.93 -30.84
N ILE A 416 -17.79 -2.50 -31.66
CA ILE A 416 -16.55 -1.86 -32.13
C ILE A 416 -16.54 -1.96 -33.65
N ALA A 417 -16.32 -0.82 -34.33
CA ALA A 417 -16.29 -0.74 -35.80
C ALA A 417 -17.45 -1.49 -36.51
N GLY A 418 -18.66 -1.37 -35.97
CA GLY A 418 -19.87 -2.01 -36.51
C GLY A 418 -20.04 -3.50 -36.20
N LYS A 419 -19.09 -4.13 -35.51
CA LYS A 419 -19.19 -5.54 -35.07
C LYS A 419 -19.60 -5.64 -33.60
N THR A 420 -20.53 -6.55 -33.33
CA THR A 420 -21.14 -6.73 -32.01
C THR A 420 -20.56 -7.93 -31.26
N PHE A 421 -20.32 -7.77 -29.96
CA PHE A 421 -19.77 -8.76 -29.04
C PHE A 421 -20.59 -8.77 -27.73
N ASN A 422 -20.83 -9.96 -27.20
CA ASN A 422 -21.52 -10.18 -25.92
C ASN A 422 -20.54 -10.18 -24.73
N SER A 423 -19.27 -10.52 -24.95
CA SER A 423 -18.25 -10.46 -23.90
C SER A 423 -17.61 -9.09 -23.80
N ARG A 424 -17.38 -8.65 -22.56
CA ARG A 424 -16.64 -7.43 -22.19
C ARG A 424 -15.15 -7.71 -21.96
N LEU A 425 -14.73 -8.97 -22.00
CA LEU A 425 -13.34 -9.38 -21.78
C LEU A 425 -12.70 -9.77 -23.11
N MET A 426 -11.50 -9.22 -23.35
CA MET A 426 -10.58 -9.62 -24.41
C MET A 426 -9.31 -10.21 -23.76
N THR A 427 -8.71 -11.20 -24.41
CA THR A 427 -7.43 -11.79 -23.97
C THR A 427 -6.48 -11.95 -25.15
N GLY A 428 -5.31 -12.55 -24.95
CA GLY A 428 -4.34 -12.84 -26.01
C GLY A 428 -3.88 -14.29 -26.00
N THR A 429 -2.95 -14.59 -26.91
CA THR A 429 -2.35 -15.93 -27.06
C THR A 429 -0.93 -16.03 -26.50
N GLY A 430 -0.41 -14.95 -25.90
CA GLY A 430 0.98 -14.86 -25.47
C GLY A 430 1.23 -15.30 -24.03
N LYS A 431 2.43 -15.84 -23.76
CA LYS A 431 3.00 -16.13 -22.42
C LYS A 431 2.38 -17.34 -21.67
N TYR A 432 1.53 -18.13 -22.32
CA TYR A 432 1.05 -19.40 -21.77
C TYR A 432 2.17 -20.45 -21.75
N ARG A 433 2.09 -21.41 -20.82
CA ARG A 433 3.06 -22.49 -20.69
C ARG A 433 2.95 -23.51 -21.83
N ASN A 434 1.74 -23.72 -22.35
CA ASN A 434 1.43 -24.61 -23.46
C ASN A 434 0.12 -24.18 -24.16
N ILE A 435 -0.16 -24.77 -25.33
CA ILE A 435 -1.34 -24.46 -26.16
C ILE A 435 -2.64 -24.87 -25.47
N GLU A 436 -2.65 -25.99 -24.73
CA GLU A 436 -3.84 -26.50 -24.06
C GLU A 436 -4.35 -25.52 -22.98
N GLU A 437 -3.45 -25.01 -22.13
CA GLU A 437 -3.81 -24.00 -21.12
C GLU A 437 -4.34 -22.70 -21.76
N MET A 438 -3.78 -22.31 -22.91
CA MET A 438 -4.25 -21.16 -23.67
C MET A 438 -5.68 -21.40 -24.18
N GLN A 439 -5.95 -22.55 -24.81
CA GLN A 439 -7.28 -22.92 -25.30
C GLN A 439 -8.32 -22.97 -24.16
N GLN A 440 -7.98 -23.65 -23.07
CA GLN A 440 -8.83 -23.75 -21.89
C GLN A 440 -9.11 -22.36 -21.27
N SER A 441 -8.11 -21.47 -21.25
CA SER A 441 -8.28 -20.11 -20.74
C SER A 441 -9.16 -19.25 -21.63
N ILE A 442 -8.96 -19.33 -22.95
CA ILE A 442 -9.81 -18.62 -23.91
C ILE A 442 -11.26 -19.09 -23.78
N ALA A 443 -11.49 -20.40 -23.72
CA ALA A 443 -12.84 -20.95 -23.50
C ALA A 443 -13.44 -20.50 -22.15
N ALA A 444 -12.68 -20.58 -21.06
CA ALA A 444 -13.14 -20.21 -19.72
C ALA A 444 -13.39 -18.70 -19.55
N SER A 445 -12.70 -17.85 -20.33
CA SER A 445 -12.92 -16.40 -20.35
C SER A 445 -14.20 -15.98 -21.06
N ALA A 446 -14.80 -16.86 -21.85
CA ALA A 446 -15.91 -16.54 -22.76
C ALA A 446 -15.63 -15.34 -23.70
N CYS A 447 -14.36 -14.95 -23.88
CA CYS A 447 -13.99 -13.83 -24.74
C CYS A 447 -14.31 -14.15 -26.21
N GLN A 448 -14.71 -13.12 -26.94
CA GLN A 448 -14.98 -13.22 -28.38
C GLN A 448 -13.94 -12.48 -29.23
N ILE A 449 -13.01 -11.78 -28.58
CA ILE A 449 -11.89 -11.10 -29.23
C ILE A 449 -10.60 -11.60 -28.60
N VAL A 450 -9.71 -12.16 -29.42
CA VAL A 450 -8.39 -12.65 -28.99
C VAL A 450 -7.30 -11.95 -29.77
N THR A 451 -6.35 -11.35 -29.05
CA THR A 451 -5.22 -10.66 -29.67
C THR A 451 -4.07 -11.60 -30.01
N VAL A 452 -3.52 -11.44 -31.22
CA VAL A 452 -2.46 -12.28 -31.77
C VAL A 452 -1.30 -11.43 -32.27
N ALA A 453 -0.08 -11.76 -31.84
CA ALA A 453 1.12 -11.11 -32.33
C ALA A 453 1.48 -11.60 -33.73
N VAL A 454 1.38 -10.71 -34.73
CA VAL A 454 1.55 -11.04 -36.15
C VAL A 454 2.92 -11.65 -36.45
N ARG A 455 3.99 -11.16 -35.79
CA ARG A 455 5.37 -11.69 -35.97
C ARG A 455 5.52 -13.18 -35.60
N ARG A 456 4.65 -13.72 -34.74
CA ARG A 456 4.73 -15.10 -34.26
C ARG A 456 4.15 -16.13 -35.22
N VAL A 457 3.31 -15.71 -36.16
CA VAL A 457 2.69 -16.63 -37.15
C VAL A 457 3.58 -16.87 -38.36
N GLN A 458 4.50 -15.94 -38.68
CA GLN A 458 5.43 -16.07 -39.81
C GLN A 458 6.67 -16.92 -39.52
N SER A 459 6.99 -17.11 -38.24
CA SER A 459 8.21 -17.81 -37.81
C SER A 459 7.78 -19.20 -37.38
N ASN A 460 8.26 -20.27 -38.02
CA ASN A 460 8.24 -21.64 -37.48
C ASN A 460 9.15 -21.72 -36.22
N ALA A 461 8.98 -20.80 -35.28
CA ALA A 461 9.70 -20.73 -34.03
C ALA A 461 9.22 -21.89 -33.14
N PRO A 462 10.13 -22.57 -32.43
CA PRO A 462 9.78 -23.70 -31.57
C PRO A 462 8.64 -23.32 -30.60
N GLY A 463 7.56 -24.11 -30.61
CA GLY A 463 6.37 -23.91 -29.75
C GLY A 463 5.16 -23.22 -30.40
N HIS A 464 5.19 -22.91 -31.71
CA HIS A 464 4.12 -22.16 -32.40
C HIS A 464 3.61 -22.80 -33.71
N GLU A 465 4.03 -24.02 -34.04
CA GLU A 465 3.31 -24.81 -35.04
C GLU A 465 1.87 -25.02 -34.55
N GLY A 466 0.89 -24.46 -35.27
CA GLY A 466 -0.53 -24.71 -35.02
C GLY A 466 -1.34 -23.60 -34.35
N LEU A 467 -0.88 -22.35 -34.15
CA LEU A 467 -1.76 -21.29 -33.59
C LEU A 467 -3.01 -21.04 -34.47
N ALA A 468 -2.85 -21.10 -35.78
CA ALA A 468 -3.94 -21.01 -36.75
C ALA A 468 -4.97 -22.15 -36.57
N GLU A 469 -4.50 -23.34 -36.18
CA GLU A 469 -5.32 -24.55 -35.99
C GLU A 469 -5.82 -24.70 -34.54
N ALA A 470 -5.18 -24.03 -33.59
CA ALA A 470 -5.45 -24.15 -32.16
C ALA A 470 -6.75 -23.45 -31.73
N LEU A 471 -7.27 -22.51 -32.52
CA LEU A 471 -8.47 -21.74 -32.19
C LEU A 471 -9.50 -21.82 -33.30
N ASP A 472 -10.77 -21.86 -32.90
CA ASP A 472 -11.90 -21.80 -33.83
C ASP A 472 -12.17 -20.33 -34.19
N TRP A 473 -11.54 -19.86 -35.27
CA TRP A 473 -11.68 -18.49 -35.79
C TRP A 473 -13.06 -18.18 -36.37
N THR A 474 -13.97 -19.16 -36.46
CA THR A 474 -15.37 -18.92 -36.77
C THR A 474 -16.16 -18.40 -35.56
N LYS A 475 -15.69 -18.70 -34.35
CA LYS A 475 -16.29 -18.26 -33.07
C LYS A 475 -15.56 -17.09 -32.44
N ILE A 476 -14.26 -16.94 -32.72
CA ILE A 476 -13.39 -15.93 -32.13
C ILE A 476 -12.99 -14.91 -33.19
N TRP A 477 -13.17 -13.63 -32.88
CA TRP A 477 -12.68 -12.54 -33.71
C TRP A 477 -11.20 -12.28 -33.42
N MET A 478 -10.39 -12.29 -34.47
CA MET A 478 -8.96 -12.05 -34.31
C MET A 478 -8.69 -10.55 -34.15
N LEU A 479 -7.83 -10.20 -33.19
CA LEU A 479 -7.30 -8.84 -33.04
C LEU A 479 -5.78 -8.85 -33.29
N PRO A 480 -5.33 -8.72 -34.55
CA PRO A 480 -3.90 -8.63 -34.86
C PRO A 480 -3.27 -7.46 -34.10
N ASN A 481 -2.12 -7.70 -33.46
CA ASN A 481 -1.39 -6.64 -32.77
C ASN A 481 -0.01 -6.39 -33.38
N THR A 482 0.50 -5.17 -33.18
CA THR A 482 1.82 -4.74 -33.64
C THR A 482 2.90 -4.88 -32.55
N ALA A 483 2.72 -5.80 -31.60
CA ALA A 483 3.65 -6.00 -30.50
C ALA A 483 5.11 -6.18 -30.98
N GLY A 484 6.01 -5.45 -30.32
CA GLY A 484 7.45 -5.43 -30.64
C GLY A 484 7.85 -4.44 -31.75
N CYS A 485 6.92 -3.64 -32.27
CA CYS A 485 7.25 -2.50 -33.13
C CYS A 485 7.69 -1.29 -32.29
N LYS A 486 8.78 -0.65 -32.71
CA LYS A 486 9.36 0.50 -32.00
C LYS A 486 9.04 1.84 -32.65
N THR A 487 8.69 1.84 -33.94
CA THR A 487 8.35 3.06 -34.69
C THR A 487 6.98 2.94 -35.35
N ALA A 488 6.42 4.08 -35.75
CA ALA A 488 5.15 4.15 -36.46
C ALA A 488 5.19 3.35 -37.78
N GLU A 489 6.28 3.43 -38.54
CA GLU A 489 6.45 2.76 -39.83
C GLU A 489 6.48 1.24 -39.67
N GLU A 490 7.14 0.73 -38.63
CA GLU A 490 7.13 -0.69 -38.30
C GLU A 490 5.72 -1.17 -37.98
N ALA A 491 5.00 -0.43 -37.12
CA ALA A 491 3.65 -0.76 -36.72
C ALA A 491 2.68 -0.77 -37.91
N ILE A 492 2.76 0.23 -38.81
CA ILE A 492 1.94 0.26 -40.03
C ILE A 492 2.19 -0.96 -40.91
N ARG A 493 3.46 -1.35 -41.12
CA ARG A 493 3.80 -2.54 -41.92
C ARG A 493 3.25 -3.82 -41.30
N VAL A 494 3.40 -3.98 -39.99
CA VAL A 494 2.90 -5.16 -39.27
C VAL A 494 1.38 -5.20 -39.23
N ALA A 495 0.70 -4.06 -39.12
CA ALA A 495 -0.75 -3.96 -39.19
C ALA A 495 -1.30 -4.46 -40.53
N ARG A 496 -0.69 -4.05 -41.65
CA ARG A 496 -1.05 -4.52 -43.00
C ARG A 496 -0.92 -6.03 -43.13
N LEU A 497 0.16 -6.60 -42.61
CA LEU A 497 0.35 -8.04 -42.57
C LEU A 497 -0.70 -8.74 -41.69
N GLY A 498 -1.04 -8.16 -40.54
CA GLY A 498 -2.07 -8.67 -39.64
C GLY A 498 -3.44 -8.75 -40.29
N ARG A 499 -3.80 -7.77 -41.12
CA ARG A 499 -5.04 -7.79 -41.93
C ARG A 499 -5.04 -8.94 -42.95
N GLU A 500 -3.95 -9.13 -43.67
CA GLU A 500 -3.86 -10.25 -44.63
C GLU A 500 -3.91 -11.61 -43.93
N MET A 501 -3.32 -11.72 -42.74
CA MET A 501 -3.42 -12.93 -41.90
C MET A 501 -4.87 -13.21 -41.46
N ALA A 502 -5.64 -12.18 -41.11
CA ALA A 502 -7.04 -12.33 -40.72
C ALA A 502 -7.89 -12.87 -41.89
N LYS A 503 -7.64 -12.37 -43.11
CA LYS A 503 -8.27 -12.87 -44.33
C LYS A 503 -7.95 -14.35 -44.58
N LEU A 504 -6.69 -14.76 -44.40
CA LEU A 504 -6.28 -16.17 -44.55
C LEU A 504 -6.96 -17.11 -43.55
N LEU A 505 -7.36 -16.59 -42.37
CA LEU A 505 -8.10 -17.34 -41.36
C LEU A 505 -9.63 -17.23 -41.53
N GLY A 506 -10.10 -16.77 -42.70
CA GLY A 506 -11.52 -16.71 -43.06
C GLY A 506 -12.26 -15.47 -42.56
N GLN A 507 -11.54 -14.44 -42.07
CA GLN A 507 -12.14 -13.18 -41.62
C GLN A 507 -11.87 -12.08 -42.65
N GLU A 508 -12.49 -12.18 -43.83
CA GLU A 508 -12.22 -11.31 -44.99
C GLU A 508 -12.44 -9.82 -44.71
N ASP A 509 -13.46 -9.50 -43.91
CA ASP A 509 -13.83 -8.13 -43.54
C ASP A 509 -13.13 -7.62 -42.26
N ASN A 510 -12.19 -8.39 -41.71
CA ASN A 510 -11.54 -8.02 -40.47
C ASN A 510 -10.42 -6.99 -40.70
N ASN A 511 -10.76 -5.74 -40.40
CA ASN A 511 -9.84 -4.59 -40.47
C ASN A 511 -9.32 -4.16 -39.10
N PHE A 512 -9.50 -4.97 -38.05
CA PHE A 512 -9.07 -4.61 -36.70
C PHE A 512 -7.55 -4.64 -36.56
N VAL A 513 -7.01 -3.68 -35.81
CA VAL A 513 -5.62 -3.71 -35.38
C VAL A 513 -5.48 -3.15 -33.98
N LYS A 514 -4.87 -3.94 -33.09
CA LYS A 514 -4.33 -3.45 -31.83
C LYS A 514 -3.00 -2.77 -32.11
N LEU A 515 -3.04 -1.44 -32.16
CA LEU A 515 -1.88 -0.62 -32.48
C LEU A 515 -1.04 -0.37 -31.24
N GLU A 516 0.19 -0.88 -31.26
CA GLU A 516 1.20 -0.77 -30.22
C GLU A 516 2.50 -0.25 -30.85
N VAL A 517 2.98 0.92 -30.39
CA VAL A 517 4.29 1.49 -30.73
C VAL A 517 5.07 1.66 -29.42
N ILE A 518 6.02 0.77 -29.15
CA ILE A 518 6.71 0.68 -27.85
C ILE A 518 8.23 0.69 -28.10
N PRO A 519 8.87 1.86 -28.13
CA PRO A 519 10.33 1.95 -28.33
C PRO A 519 11.11 1.50 -27.09
N ASP A 520 10.54 1.69 -25.90
CA ASP A 520 11.17 1.33 -24.63
C ASP A 520 10.98 -0.15 -24.29
N ALA A 521 12.09 -0.89 -24.27
CA ALA A 521 12.10 -2.31 -23.94
C ALA A 521 12.05 -2.59 -22.42
N LYS A 522 12.31 -1.58 -21.57
CA LYS A 522 12.44 -1.78 -20.11
C LYS A 522 11.11 -1.62 -19.39
N TYR A 523 10.42 -0.51 -19.60
CA TYR A 523 9.16 -0.20 -18.94
C TYR A 523 7.95 -0.47 -19.85
N LEU A 524 8.17 -0.73 -21.14
CA LEU A 524 7.14 -1.10 -22.10
C LEU A 524 6.01 -0.06 -22.20
N LEU A 525 6.35 1.22 -22.07
CA LEU A 525 5.41 2.32 -22.23
C LEU A 525 5.19 2.65 -23.72
N PRO A 526 3.94 2.89 -24.15
CA PRO A 526 3.68 3.27 -25.53
C PRO A 526 4.16 4.70 -25.82
N ASP A 527 4.71 4.91 -27.00
CA ASP A 527 5.07 6.23 -27.51
C ASP A 527 3.81 6.96 -28.01
N PRO A 528 3.41 8.08 -27.37
CA PRO A 528 2.22 8.81 -27.77
C PRO A 528 2.29 9.39 -29.19
N ILE A 529 3.48 9.83 -29.62
CA ILE A 529 3.65 10.52 -30.91
C ILE A 529 3.63 9.48 -32.04
N GLY A 530 4.46 8.44 -31.92
CA GLY A 530 4.49 7.35 -32.90
C GLY A 530 3.15 6.62 -33.02
N THR A 531 2.42 6.45 -31.91
CA THR A 531 1.07 5.85 -31.92
C THR A 531 0.08 6.73 -32.69
N LEU A 532 0.06 8.05 -32.46
CA LEU A 532 -0.82 8.96 -33.19
C LEU A 532 -0.50 8.98 -34.70
N GLN A 533 0.78 9.07 -35.06
CA GLN A 533 1.22 9.06 -36.46
C GLN A 533 0.81 7.77 -37.19
N ALA A 534 0.99 6.61 -36.54
CA ALA A 534 0.57 5.33 -37.12
C ALA A 534 -0.96 5.23 -37.23
N ALA A 535 -1.71 5.71 -36.23
CA ALA A 535 -3.16 5.72 -36.24
C ALA A 535 -3.72 6.55 -37.39
N GLU A 536 -3.20 7.76 -37.62
CA GLU A 536 -3.62 8.63 -38.74
C GLU A 536 -3.49 7.95 -40.10
N GLN A 537 -2.40 7.21 -40.31
CA GLN A 537 -2.17 6.49 -41.55
C GLN A 537 -3.08 5.27 -41.68
N LEU A 538 -3.22 4.47 -40.62
CA LEU A 538 -4.00 3.24 -40.64
C LEU A 538 -5.50 3.52 -40.77
N VAL A 539 -6.03 4.56 -40.11
CA VAL A 539 -7.43 4.97 -40.27
C VAL A 539 -7.71 5.40 -41.71
N LYS A 540 -6.80 6.15 -42.36
CA LYS A 540 -6.90 6.50 -43.79
C LYS A 540 -6.90 5.26 -44.70
N GLU A 541 -6.24 4.18 -44.29
CA GLU A 541 -6.20 2.89 -44.99
C GLU A 541 -7.40 1.97 -44.67
N GLY A 542 -8.39 2.46 -43.94
CA GLY A 542 -9.63 1.74 -43.61
C GLY A 542 -9.48 0.74 -42.47
N PHE A 543 -8.44 0.84 -41.64
CA PHE A 543 -8.33 0.02 -40.44
C PHE A 543 -9.27 0.47 -39.33
N ALA A 544 -9.85 -0.49 -38.63
CA ALA A 544 -10.43 -0.28 -37.31
C ALA A 544 -9.28 -0.28 -36.29
N VAL A 545 -8.74 0.90 -36.00
CA VAL A 545 -7.57 1.06 -35.12
C VAL A 545 -8.01 1.07 -33.67
N LEU A 546 -7.41 0.20 -32.86
CA LEU A 546 -7.54 0.13 -31.41
C LEU A 546 -6.16 0.47 -30.82
N PRO A 547 -5.88 1.73 -30.46
CA PRO A 547 -4.56 2.18 -30.03
C PRO A 547 -4.31 1.93 -28.54
N TYR A 548 -3.19 1.26 -28.22
CA TYR A 548 -2.68 1.11 -26.85
C TYR A 548 -1.92 2.37 -26.43
N ILE A 549 -2.39 3.05 -25.40
CA ILE A 549 -1.87 4.36 -24.97
C ILE A 549 -1.66 4.46 -23.46
N ASN A 550 -0.84 5.43 -23.04
CA ASN A 550 -0.87 5.90 -21.66
C ASN A 550 -2.27 6.45 -21.31
N ALA A 551 -2.64 6.46 -20.03
CA ALA A 551 -3.86 7.11 -19.57
C ALA A 551 -3.74 8.64 -19.67
N ASP A 552 -3.77 9.16 -20.89
CA ASP A 552 -3.69 10.57 -21.26
C ASP A 552 -5.00 10.99 -21.95
N PRO A 553 -5.85 11.80 -21.28
CA PRO A 553 -7.11 12.28 -21.84
C PRO A 553 -6.99 13.07 -23.14
N MET A 554 -5.88 13.80 -23.33
CA MET A 554 -5.69 14.61 -24.54
C MET A 554 -5.32 13.74 -25.72
N LEU A 555 -4.42 12.78 -25.53
CA LEU A 555 -4.10 11.82 -26.58
C LEU A 555 -5.31 10.97 -26.96
N ALA A 556 -6.09 10.50 -25.98
CA ALA A 556 -7.30 9.73 -26.23
C ALA A 556 -8.29 10.51 -27.12
N LYS A 557 -8.54 11.78 -26.79
CA LYS A 557 -9.40 12.66 -27.60
C LYS A 557 -8.86 12.86 -29.01
N ARG A 558 -7.53 13.05 -29.17
CA ARG A 558 -6.92 13.19 -30.50
C ARG A 558 -7.08 11.92 -31.35
N LEU A 559 -6.90 10.74 -30.74
CA LEU A 559 -7.07 9.46 -31.44
C LEU A 559 -8.53 9.21 -31.83
N GLU A 560 -9.49 9.64 -31.00
CA GLU A 560 -10.91 9.67 -31.38
C GLU A 560 -11.15 10.61 -32.56
N GLU A 561 -10.62 11.83 -32.54
CA GLU A 561 -10.73 12.81 -33.64
C GLU A 561 -10.13 12.30 -34.96
N VAL A 562 -9.07 11.49 -34.89
CA VAL A 562 -8.46 10.82 -36.04
C VAL A 562 -9.38 9.76 -36.65
N GLY A 563 -10.31 9.20 -35.86
CA GLY A 563 -11.24 8.16 -36.29
C GLY A 563 -10.87 6.75 -35.83
N CYS A 564 -10.09 6.60 -34.74
CA CYS A 564 -9.87 5.30 -34.12
C CYS A 564 -11.19 4.67 -33.66
N ALA A 565 -11.29 3.35 -33.75
CA ALA A 565 -12.51 2.61 -33.41
C ALA A 565 -12.73 2.47 -31.90
N THR A 566 -11.64 2.57 -31.12
CA THR A 566 -11.63 2.62 -29.66
C THR A 566 -10.47 3.52 -29.19
N VAL A 567 -10.36 3.71 -27.88
CA VAL A 567 -9.09 4.04 -27.22
C VAL A 567 -8.80 3.01 -26.15
N MET A 568 -7.52 2.62 -26.02
CA MET A 568 -7.11 1.60 -25.06
C MET A 568 -6.08 2.10 -24.05
N PRO A 569 -6.50 2.91 -23.06
CA PRO A 569 -5.60 3.41 -22.05
C PRO A 569 -5.14 2.30 -21.10
N LEU A 570 -3.86 2.37 -20.72
CA LEU A 570 -3.28 1.42 -19.78
C LEU A 570 -3.68 1.69 -18.33
N GLY A 571 -3.94 0.62 -17.56
CA GLY A 571 -4.08 0.73 -16.10
C GLY A 571 -2.74 0.95 -15.40
N SER A 572 -1.74 0.19 -15.84
CA SER A 572 -0.31 0.29 -15.47
C SER A 572 0.52 -0.43 -16.55
N PRO A 573 1.86 -0.28 -16.58
CA PRO A 573 2.68 -0.80 -17.67
C PRO A 573 2.45 -2.29 -17.95
N ILE A 574 2.51 -2.68 -19.23
CA ILE A 574 2.13 -4.03 -19.65
C ILE A 574 2.96 -5.11 -18.96
N GLY A 575 2.26 -6.09 -18.38
CA GLY A 575 2.87 -7.20 -17.65
C GLY A 575 3.38 -6.87 -16.24
N SER A 576 3.14 -5.66 -15.73
CA SER A 576 3.53 -5.27 -14.36
C SER A 576 2.58 -5.81 -13.28
N GLY A 577 1.29 -5.96 -13.58
CA GLY A 577 0.27 -6.39 -12.63
C GLY A 577 0.06 -5.43 -11.44
N GLN A 578 0.34 -4.13 -11.63
CA GLN A 578 0.29 -3.12 -10.57
C GLN A 578 -1.11 -2.53 -10.32
N GLY A 579 -2.12 -2.99 -11.06
CA GLY A 579 -3.50 -2.50 -11.01
C GLY A 579 -3.71 -1.20 -11.78
N LEU A 580 -4.78 -0.49 -11.44
CA LEU A 580 -5.14 0.80 -12.04
C LEU A 580 -4.41 1.93 -11.29
N LYS A 581 -3.24 2.37 -11.76
CA LYS A 581 -2.48 3.45 -11.12
C LYS A 581 -2.92 4.86 -11.50
N THR A 582 -3.65 4.99 -12.61
CA THR A 582 -4.06 6.26 -13.19
C THR A 582 -5.59 6.39 -13.25
N VAL A 583 -6.29 5.98 -12.18
CA VAL A 583 -7.77 5.95 -12.11
C VAL A 583 -8.40 7.29 -12.50
N ALA A 584 -7.92 8.41 -11.95
CA ALA A 584 -8.49 9.72 -12.27
C ALA A 584 -8.41 10.07 -13.77
N ASN A 585 -7.33 9.67 -14.45
CA ASN A 585 -7.22 9.90 -15.89
C ASN A 585 -8.10 8.94 -16.70
N LEU A 586 -8.26 7.69 -16.22
CA LEU A 586 -9.19 6.73 -16.82
C LEU A 586 -10.64 7.23 -16.73
N GLU A 587 -11.06 7.75 -15.57
CA GLU A 587 -12.38 8.36 -15.39
C GLU A 587 -12.63 9.50 -16.38
N ILE A 588 -11.66 10.41 -16.55
CA ILE A 588 -11.76 11.51 -17.52
C ILE A 588 -11.87 10.97 -18.95
N ILE A 589 -11.13 9.93 -19.32
CA ILE A 589 -11.20 9.33 -20.66
C ILE A 589 -12.58 8.68 -20.87
N ILE A 590 -13.04 7.87 -19.92
CA ILE A 590 -14.33 7.18 -19.97
C ILE A 590 -15.49 8.17 -20.05
N GLU A 591 -15.45 9.25 -19.28
CA GLU A 591 -16.51 10.26 -19.28
C GLU A 591 -16.58 11.04 -20.60
N ASN A 592 -15.43 11.34 -21.23
CA ASN A 592 -15.38 12.22 -22.39
C ASN A 592 -15.41 11.51 -23.75
N ALA A 593 -14.96 10.26 -23.83
CA ALA A 593 -14.87 9.53 -25.09
C ALA A 593 -16.26 9.17 -25.63
N ARG A 594 -16.48 9.32 -26.94
CA ARG A 594 -17.75 8.87 -27.59
C ARG A 594 -17.60 7.53 -28.29
N ILE A 595 -16.38 7.03 -28.37
CA ILE A 595 -16.03 5.69 -28.84
C ILE A 595 -15.75 4.77 -27.65
N PRO A 596 -15.85 3.44 -27.81
CA PRO A 596 -15.62 2.52 -26.71
C PRO A 596 -14.24 2.67 -26.07
N VAL A 597 -14.19 2.64 -24.73
CA VAL A 597 -12.94 2.67 -23.96
C VAL A 597 -12.61 1.27 -23.45
N VAL A 598 -11.45 0.75 -23.83
CA VAL A 598 -10.97 -0.58 -23.40
C VAL A 598 -9.79 -0.41 -22.46
N VAL A 599 -9.93 -0.74 -21.17
CA VAL A 599 -8.78 -0.70 -20.26
C VAL A 599 -7.86 -1.88 -20.59
N ASP A 600 -6.65 -1.58 -21.06
CA ASP A 600 -5.68 -2.58 -21.51
C ASP A 600 -4.49 -2.67 -20.57
N ALA A 601 -4.12 -3.89 -20.20
CA ALA A 601 -2.97 -4.18 -19.37
C ALA A 601 -3.01 -3.55 -17.96
N GLY A 602 -1.99 -3.86 -17.16
CA GLY A 602 -1.87 -3.41 -15.78
C GLY A 602 -2.77 -4.11 -14.76
N ILE A 603 -3.94 -4.60 -15.16
CA ILE A 603 -4.85 -5.37 -14.32
C ILE A 603 -4.21 -6.73 -13.96
N GLY A 604 -4.06 -6.99 -12.66
CA GLY A 604 -3.46 -8.21 -12.10
C GLY A 604 -4.47 -9.14 -11.41
N THR A 605 -5.60 -8.62 -10.94
CA THR A 605 -6.60 -9.39 -10.16
C THR A 605 -8.04 -9.16 -10.61
N PRO A 606 -8.97 -10.09 -10.34
CA PRO A 606 -10.40 -9.90 -10.64
C PRO A 606 -11.01 -8.66 -9.99
N SER A 607 -10.60 -8.27 -8.78
CA SER A 607 -11.10 -7.03 -8.13
C SER A 607 -10.76 -5.77 -8.92
N GLU A 608 -9.59 -5.71 -9.55
CA GLU A 608 -9.18 -4.59 -10.39
C GLU A 608 -9.91 -4.58 -11.74
N ALA A 609 -10.21 -5.76 -12.29
CA ALA A 609 -11.07 -5.90 -13.48
C ALA A 609 -12.49 -5.39 -13.20
N ALA A 610 -13.08 -5.79 -12.06
CA ALA A 610 -14.38 -5.30 -11.63
C ALA A 610 -14.36 -3.77 -11.44
N GLN A 611 -13.32 -3.24 -10.79
CA GLN A 611 -13.15 -1.80 -10.60
C GLN A 611 -13.12 -1.05 -11.93
N ALA A 612 -12.35 -1.52 -12.93
CA ALA A 612 -12.30 -0.86 -14.24
C ALA A 612 -13.68 -0.80 -14.93
N MET A 613 -14.48 -1.86 -14.82
CA MET A 613 -15.85 -1.88 -15.35
C MET A 613 -16.82 -1.00 -14.54
N GLU A 614 -16.65 -0.94 -13.22
CA GLU A 614 -17.42 -0.06 -12.33
C GLU A 614 -17.18 1.44 -12.62
N LEU A 615 -15.97 1.80 -13.09
CA LEU A 615 -15.66 3.15 -13.58
C LEU A 615 -16.41 3.51 -14.86
N GLY A 616 -16.94 2.51 -15.58
CA GLY A 616 -17.67 2.70 -16.84
C GLY A 616 -16.91 2.29 -18.09
N ALA A 617 -15.76 1.60 -17.98
CA ALA A 617 -15.09 1.06 -19.16
C ALA A 617 -16.02 0.14 -19.97
N ASP A 618 -15.90 0.17 -21.29
CA ASP A 618 -16.74 -0.64 -22.19
C ASP A 618 -16.24 -2.08 -22.33
N ALA A 619 -14.94 -2.30 -22.10
CA ALA A 619 -14.32 -3.62 -22.12
C ALA A 619 -12.96 -3.62 -21.42
N LEU A 620 -12.40 -4.81 -21.22
CA LEU A 620 -11.07 -5.03 -20.65
C LEU A 620 -10.23 -5.89 -21.59
N LEU A 621 -8.93 -5.60 -21.71
CA LEU A 621 -7.96 -6.51 -22.35
C LEU A 621 -6.94 -7.00 -21.32
N ILE A 622 -7.05 -8.27 -20.93
CA ILE A 622 -6.26 -8.86 -19.84
C ILE A 622 -5.62 -10.18 -20.31
N ASN A 623 -4.35 -10.14 -20.71
CA ASN A 623 -3.62 -11.36 -21.08
C ASN A 623 -2.63 -11.83 -20.01
N THR A 624 -1.68 -10.99 -19.59
CA THR A 624 -0.53 -11.45 -18.78
C THR A 624 -0.98 -12.02 -17.42
N ALA A 625 -1.96 -11.40 -16.77
CA ALA A 625 -2.50 -11.88 -15.49
C ALA A 625 -3.18 -13.26 -15.63
N ILE A 626 -3.82 -13.54 -16.76
CA ILE A 626 -4.40 -14.86 -17.04
C ILE A 626 -3.28 -15.85 -17.36
N ALA A 627 -2.44 -15.55 -18.35
CA ALA A 627 -1.44 -16.46 -18.88
C ALA A 627 -0.37 -16.88 -17.86
N GLN A 628 -0.01 -15.99 -16.93
CA GLN A 628 1.01 -16.26 -15.91
C GLN A 628 0.43 -16.64 -14.54
N ALA A 629 -0.89 -16.81 -14.43
CA ALA A 629 -1.49 -17.31 -13.20
C ALA A 629 -1.04 -18.75 -12.90
N LYS A 630 -1.05 -19.14 -11.62
CA LYS A 630 -0.83 -20.54 -11.22
C LYS A 630 -1.80 -21.50 -11.93
N ASN A 631 -3.05 -21.07 -12.09
CA ASN A 631 -4.11 -21.75 -12.83
C ASN A 631 -4.75 -20.77 -13.84
N PRO A 632 -4.27 -20.75 -15.11
CA PRO A 632 -4.75 -19.81 -16.13
C PRO A 632 -6.25 -19.93 -16.45
N PRO A 633 -6.85 -21.12 -16.66
CA PRO A 633 -8.29 -21.23 -16.94
C PRO A 633 -9.18 -20.73 -15.80
N ALA A 634 -8.82 -21.02 -14.55
CA ALA A 634 -9.56 -20.52 -13.38
C ALA A 634 -9.47 -18.99 -13.29
N MET A 635 -8.30 -18.40 -13.53
CA MET A 635 -8.13 -16.95 -13.55
C MET A 635 -8.92 -16.32 -14.70
N ALA A 636 -8.94 -16.93 -15.87
CA ALA A 636 -9.70 -16.47 -17.02
C ALA A 636 -11.21 -16.38 -16.72
N ARG A 637 -11.76 -17.43 -16.09
CA ARG A 637 -13.15 -17.43 -15.64
C ARG A 637 -13.41 -16.36 -14.58
N ALA A 638 -12.50 -16.19 -13.62
CA ALA A 638 -12.63 -15.17 -12.58
C ALA A 638 -12.61 -13.75 -13.15
N MET A 639 -11.75 -13.48 -14.13
CA MET A 639 -11.70 -12.19 -14.83
C MET A 639 -12.99 -11.92 -15.62
N ASN A 640 -13.57 -12.94 -16.26
CA ASN A 640 -14.87 -12.78 -16.95
C ASN A 640 -16.00 -12.45 -15.96
N LEU A 641 -16.09 -13.19 -14.85
CA LEU A 641 -17.07 -12.93 -13.79
C LEU A 641 -16.90 -11.53 -13.19
N ALA A 642 -15.66 -11.07 -13.02
CA ALA A 642 -15.39 -9.72 -12.57
C ALA A 642 -15.83 -8.65 -13.59
N ALA A 643 -15.59 -8.88 -14.88
CA ALA A 643 -16.03 -7.97 -15.92
C ALA A 643 -17.56 -7.86 -15.98
N GLU A 644 -18.26 -9.01 -15.88
CA GLU A 644 -19.73 -9.06 -15.81
C GLU A 644 -20.26 -8.38 -14.54
N ALA A 645 -19.72 -8.72 -13.37
CA ALA A 645 -20.15 -8.14 -12.10
C ALA A 645 -19.93 -6.63 -12.04
N GLY A 646 -18.75 -6.15 -12.44
CA GLY A 646 -18.44 -4.72 -12.47
C GLY A 646 -19.30 -3.96 -13.48
N ARG A 647 -19.61 -4.56 -14.64
CA ARG A 647 -20.52 -3.96 -15.62
C ARG A 647 -21.95 -3.87 -15.10
N LEU A 648 -22.44 -4.93 -14.46
CA LEU A 648 -23.76 -4.93 -13.82
C LEU A 648 -23.82 -3.89 -12.70
N ALA A 649 -22.75 -3.74 -11.90
CA ALA A 649 -22.66 -2.72 -10.86
C ALA A 649 -22.68 -1.29 -11.43
N TYR A 650 -22.00 -1.05 -12.57
CA TYR A 650 -22.08 0.22 -13.29
C TYR A 650 -23.51 0.53 -13.76
N LEU A 651 -24.16 -0.44 -14.42
CA LEU A 651 -25.52 -0.27 -14.95
C LEU A 651 -26.59 -0.15 -13.86
N ALA A 652 -26.44 -0.88 -12.76
CA ALA A 652 -27.34 -0.80 -11.61
C ALA A 652 -27.24 0.57 -10.91
N GLY A 653 -26.15 1.30 -11.13
CA GLY A 653 -25.85 2.55 -10.44
C GLY A 653 -25.47 2.27 -8.99
N ARG A 654 -24.16 2.35 -8.69
CA ARG A 654 -23.72 2.31 -7.29
C ARG A 654 -24.43 3.40 -6.47
N ILE A 655 -24.71 3.12 -5.20
CA ILE A 655 -25.24 4.15 -4.30
C ILE A 655 -24.30 5.37 -4.31
N PRO A 656 -24.83 6.61 -4.22
CA PRO A 656 -23.99 7.79 -4.13
C PRO A 656 -23.01 7.66 -2.98
N VAL A 657 -21.76 8.00 -3.22
CA VAL A 657 -20.76 8.10 -2.15
C VAL A 657 -21.20 9.25 -1.26
N LYS A 658 -21.78 8.91 -0.11
CA LYS A 658 -22.18 9.87 0.90
C LYS A 658 -21.06 9.96 1.93
N SER A 659 -20.73 11.18 2.32
CA SER A 659 -19.80 11.45 3.42
C SER A 659 -20.33 11.02 4.80
N LYS A 660 -21.62 10.67 4.89
CA LYS A 660 -22.29 10.23 6.12
C LYS A 660 -23.20 9.04 5.84
N ALA A 661 -23.24 8.08 6.77
CA ALA A 661 -24.19 6.98 6.73
C ALA A 661 -25.63 7.48 6.91
N SER A 662 -26.58 6.86 6.22
CA SER A 662 -28.02 7.09 6.39
C SER A 662 -28.63 5.82 6.97
N ALA A 663 -29.39 5.93 8.06
CA ALA A 663 -30.11 4.79 8.61
C ALA A 663 -31.10 4.24 7.55
N SER A 664 -31.13 2.92 7.39
CA SER A 664 -32.03 2.23 6.45
C SER A 664 -33.39 1.90 7.04
N SER A 665 -33.57 2.03 8.36
CA SER A 665 -34.81 1.69 9.06
C SER A 665 -35.63 2.95 9.42
N PRO A 666 -36.97 2.93 9.24
CA PRO A 666 -37.84 3.97 9.74
C PRO A 666 -37.72 4.14 11.25
N LEU A 667 -37.78 5.38 11.74
CA LEU A 667 -37.81 5.71 13.17
C LEU A 667 -39.18 5.41 13.83
N THR A 668 -40.16 4.94 13.06
CA THR A 668 -41.46 4.50 13.59
C THR A 668 -41.30 3.17 14.31
N GLY A 669 -41.35 3.21 15.64
CA GLY A 669 -41.26 2.03 16.53
C GLY A 669 -40.08 2.04 17.50
N THR A 670 -39.23 3.07 17.51
CA THR A 670 -38.18 3.17 18.54
C THR A 670 -38.81 3.54 19.88
N ILE A 671 -38.56 2.69 20.88
CA ILE A 671 -39.01 2.81 22.26
C ILE A 671 -38.57 4.17 22.80
N THR A 672 -39.52 5.10 22.93
CA THR A 672 -39.35 6.35 23.67
C THR A 672 -39.32 6.03 25.16
N GLY A 673 -38.18 5.54 25.64
CA GLY A 673 -37.90 5.40 27.06
C GLY A 673 -37.36 6.72 27.59
N ALA A 674 -38.24 7.66 27.92
CA ALA A 674 -37.92 8.63 28.95
C ALA A 674 -37.87 7.89 30.29
N PRO A 675 -36.89 8.17 31.15
CA PRO A 675 -37.27 8.39 32.53
C PRO A 675 -36.56 9.60 33.18
N ALA A 676 -37.43 10.37 33.84
CA ALA A 676 -37.33 11.15 35.07
C ALA A 676 -35.97 11.41 35.72
#